data_AF-A0A847NZY6-F1
#
_entry.id   AF-A0A847NZY6-F1
#
_cell.length_a   1.000
_cell.length_b   1.000
_cell.length_c   1.000
_cell.angle_alpha   90.00
_cell.angle_beta   90.00
_cell.angle_gamma   90.00
#
_symmetry.space_group_name_H-M   'P 1'
#
loop_
_entity.id
_entity.type
_entity.pdbx_description
1 polymer ?
#
loop_
_entity_poly.entity_id
_entity_poly.type
_entity_poly.pdbx_seq_one_letter_code
_entity_poly.pdbx_strand_id
1 'polypeptide(L)'
;MSKLLLLCILLLSSITASAPYQELVPNFKCLHSNVMVRKIDSPTLANLDFSAYDRNPVLVDHFDKIKLPKNKTGVKLDTLSFGNAVLEIKNSLHETPLTENELQSPLAWKPLIKKLWTVVKEDDFQTLSSKVSSFKWSNPEIFQPFQQISTLYLHQTNSSTEFWVKIDFSPWVNFLENVSDEDKDGFLEIYGKLNPDSLNKDSLPMVIDWIREQYCKKILSHQEILDWITDLASYWYPTRNTDILDLSTENRWPFKTTPRHIRKELKGLIIDNPLAVIEGKPFSPQKPIYNVFITDEKQNTETIVSEEITSVAIKAMLDTSVSQNFIDNQKHFEEELKEYGSYEAWDTECSSLKSKLKEILDTLPESQMGIEGKDGWLFFVKSLQYILGGDITRQAQEKNPLPHLLSFRKYLDSLNINLLFVAVPNKEEVYFEKLLPENIVIPQNQYINPFSRKFLHDLQNAGIEVIDLLPHFLKAKSEDSSFIETVYQKQDTHWSYRGLQIAANLIADRIKKYSWYDSYKEKTEYVLNDTSFKRLGDIVDRLPESRQIQYQPIELKAVHVKTSDGIPYKSLNSSAPLMLIGDSFTGVYESVDCKSAGVGAHIAAKTGMPVDIITSWGGGPLVRKKAMKARHKELGNKRLVIYMMSARDLYNYSQNWERFPDE
;
A
#
# COMPACT_ATOMS: atom_id res chain seq x y z
N MET A 1 66.81 31.99 19.96
CA MET A 1 65.45 31.76 20.49
C MET A 1 64.45 31.96 19.37
N SER A 2 63.93 30.89 18.79
CA SER A 2 62.71 30.88 17.98
C SER A 2 62.24 29.43 17.93
N LYS A 3 61.22 29.10 18.73
CA LYS A 3 60.54 27.79 18.71
C LYS A 3 59.47 27.87 17.62
N LEU A 4 59.66 27.11 16.54
CA LEU A 4 58.64 26.85 15.54
C LEU A 4 57.71 25.76 16.12
N LEU A 5 56.49 26.15 16.50
CA LEU A 5 55.45 25.22 16.95
C LEU A 5 54.77 24.65 15.70
N LEU A 6 55.03 23.38 15.40
CA LEU A 6 54.33 22.64 14.35
C LEU A 6 52.95 22.23 14.91
N LEU A 7 51.90 22.91 14.50
CA LEU A 7 50.52 22.57 14.85
C LEU A 7 50.04 21.44 13.91
N CYS A 8 50.18 20.19 14.34
CA CYS A 8 49.52 19.06 13.68
C CYS A 8 48.01 19.14 13.95
N ILE A 9 47.25 19.64 12.96
CA ILE A 9 45.80 19.51 12.94
C ILE A 9 45.49 18.06 12.54
N LEU A 10 45.23 17.21 13.55
CA LEU A 10 44.58 15.92 13.35
C LEU A 10 43.15 16.21 12.88
N LEU A 11 42.93 16.13 11.57
CA LEU A 11 41.60 15.95 10.98
C LEU A 11 41.13 14.55 11.40
N LEU A 12 40.43 14.46 12.53
CA LEU A 12 39.55 13.33 12.84
C LEU A 12 38.47 13.30 11.77
N SER A 13 38.67 12.51 10.71
CA SER A 13 37.60 12.09 9.83
C SER A 13 36.64 11.25 10.69
N SER A 14 35.47 11.80 11.01
CA SER A 14 34.37 11.03 11.59
C SER A 14 34.05 9.88 10.65
N ILE A 15 34.33 8.64 11.08
CA ILE A 15 33.99 7.42 10.32
C ILE A 15 32.48 7.18 10.52
N THR A 16 31.65 7.97 9.85
CA THR A 16 30.23 7.62 9.73
C THR A 16 30.14 6.38 8.83
N ALA A 17 29.31 5.40 9.18
CA ALA A 17 28.90 4.37 8.22
C ALA A 17 28.51 5.06 6.91
N SER A 18 29.16 4.69 5.79
CA SER A 18 28.78 5.28 4.51
C SER A 18 27.62 4.46 3.96
N ALA A 19 26.56 5.17 3.61
CA ALA A 19 25.35 4.53 3.11
C ALA A 19 25.64 3.87 1.74
N PRO A 20 25.02 2.73 1.42
CA PRO A 20 25.15 2.05 0.12
C PRO A 20 24.45 2.78 -1.03
N TYR A 21 24.26 4.09 -0.91
CA TYR A 21 23.63 4.97 -1.88
C TYR A 21 24.27 6.36 -1.83
N GLN A 22 24.15 7.11 -2.93
CA GLN A 22 24.50 8.53 -2.98
C GLN A 22 23.22 9.39 -2.87
N GLU A 23 23.14 10.24 -1.84
CA GLU A 23 22.08 11.27 -1.74
C GLU A 23 22.41 12.45 -2.65
N LEU A 24 21.50 12.75 -3.58
CA LEU A 24 21.69 13.81 -4.58
C LEU A 24 20.96 15.10 -4.23
N VAL A 25 20.03 15.10 -3.27
CA VAL A 25 19.32 16.32 -2.85
C VAL A 25 20.26 17.21 -2.03
N PRO A 26 20.55 18.45 -2.48
CA PRO A 26 21.48 19.31 -1.76
C PRO A 26 20.92 19.78 -0.41
N ASN A 27 21.68 19.61 0.67
CA ASN A 27 21.27 19.91 2.04
C ASN A 27 20.03 19.13 2.49
N PHE A 28 19.87 17.88 2.04
CA PHE A 28 18.84 16.96 2.49
C PHE A 28 18.74 16.92 4.02
N LYS A 29 17.51 16.94 4.55
CA LYS A 29 17.22 16.81 5.98
C LYS A 29 16.04 15.88 6.20
N CYS A 30 16.26 14.74 6.87
CA CYS A 30 15.25 13.71 7.11
C CYS A 30 13.90 14.29 7.61
N LEU A 31 13.90 15.17 8.61
CA LEU A 31 12.66 15.72 9.19
C LEU A 31 11.97 16.83 8.38
N HIS A 32 12.61 17.38 7.34
CA HIS A 32 12.15 18.61 6.68
C HIS A 32 12.11 18.56 5.16
N SER A 33 12.85 17.65 4.56
CA SER A 33 12.90 17.47 3.12
C SER A 33 11.60 16.87 2.61
N ASN A 34 11.12 17.37 1.46
CA ASN A 34 9.95 16.80 0.77
C ASN A 34 10.37 16.02 -0.48
N VAL A 35 11.68 15.87 -0.69
CA VAL A 35 12.22 15.09 -1.79
C VAL A 35 13.52 14.42 -1.35
N MET A 36 13.66 13.17 -1.77
CA MET A 36 14.84 12.34 -1.61
C MET A 36 15.22 11.82 -3.00
N VAL A 37 16.48 11.89 -3.37
CA VAL A 37 16.98 11.40 -4.67
C VAL A 37 18.22 10.57 -4.41
N ARG A 38 18.10 9.24 -4.53
CA ARG A 38 19.16 8.31 -4.20
C ARG A 38 19.60 7.51 -5.40
N LYS A 39 20.90 7.53 -5.64
CA LYS A 39 21.56 6.67 -6.62
C LYS A 39 22.11 5.43 -5.93
N ILE A 40 21.76 4.25 -6.45
CA ILE A 40 22.22 2.94 -5.98
C ILE A 40 23.09 2.31 -7.06
N ASP A 41 24.40 2.20 -6.80
CA ASP A 41 25.35 1.66 -7.79
C ASP A 41 25.26 0.13 -7.89
N SER A 42 24.98 -0.56 -6.77
CA SER A 42 24.83 -2.01 -6.71
C SER A 42 23.43 -2.37 -6.21
N PRO A 43 22.47 -2.69 -7.10
CA PRO A 43 21.08 -2.92 -6.73
C PRO A 43 20.89 -4.33 -6.16
N THR A 44 21.41 -4.56 -4.96
CA THR A 44 21.08 -5.72 -4.12
C THR A 44 19.82 -5.40 -3.30
N LEU A 45 19.11 -6.43 -2.80
CA LEU A 45 17.93 -6.19 -1.97
C LEU A 45 18.29 -5.34 -0.74
N ALA A 46 19.43 -5.64 -0.09
CA ALA A 46 19.94 -4.89 1.05
C ALA A 46 20.11 -3.39 0.74
N ASN A 47 20.76 -3.07 -0.40
CA ASN A 47 21.04 -1.69 -0.76
C ASN A 47 19.78 -0.93 -1.18
N LEU A 48 18.88 -1.59 -1.92
CA LEU A 48 17.59 -1.01 -2.30
C LEU A 48 16.73 -0.74 -1.06
N ASP A 49 16.55 -1.73 -0.19
CA ASP A 49 15.79 -1.59 1.06
C ASP A 49 16.42 -0.54 1.99
N PHE A 50 17.74 -0.52 2.14
CA PHE A 50 18.42 0.52 2.94
C PHE A 50 18.23 1.91 2.32
N SER A 51 18.36 2.05 1.00
CA SER A 51 18.12 3.32 0.30
C SER A 51 16.66 3.81 0.42
N ALA A 52 15.70 2.91 0.64
CA ALA A 52 14.30 3.28 0.83
C ALA A 52 13.96 3.61 2.28
N TYR A 53 14.63 3.02 3.27
CA TYR A 53 14.24 3.15 4.68
C TYR A 53 15.12 4.09 5.49
N ASP A 54 16.41 4.17 5.17
CA ASP A 54 17.36 4.99 5.91
C ASP A 54 16.98 6.48 5.81
N ARG A 55 16.78 7.15 6.94
CA ARG A 55 16.56 8.62 7.02
C ARG A 55 15.50 9.16 6.04
N ASN A 56 14.45 8.40 5.79
CA ASN A 56 13.48 8.75 4.75
C ASN A 56 12.35 9.65 5.29
N PRO A 57 12.15 10.88 4.75
CA PRO A 57 11.09 11.79 5.17
C PRO A 57 9.68 11.21 5.06
N VAL A 58 9.42 10.30 4.12
CA VAL A 58 8.09 9.68 3.96
C VAL A 58 7.74 8.76 5.13
N LEU A 59 8.75 8.28 5.87
CA LEU A 59 8.58 7.37 6.99
C LEU A 59 8.48 8.10 8.34
N VAL A 60 8.88 9.37 8.41
CA VAL A 60 8.82 10.19 9.61
C VAL A 60 7.37 10.48 9.98
N ASP A 61 6.91 9.99 11.13
CA ASP A 61 5.60 10.31 11.68
C ASP A 61 5.56 11.75 12.25
N HIS A 62 4.38 12.41 12.26
CA HIS A 62 4.27 13.75 12.86
C HIS A 62 4.06 13.67 14.37
N PHE A 63 4.94 14.36 15.09
CA PHE A 63 5.09 14.23 16.54
C PHE A 63 4.59 15.44 17.33
N ASP A 64 4.15 16.47 16.62
CA ASP A 64 3.81 17.81 17.14
C ASP A 64 2.67 17.84 18.18
N LYS A 65 1.97 16.71 18.37
CA LYS A 65 0.84 16.59 19.31
C LYS A 65 1.16 15.81 20.59
N ILE A 66 2.35 15.21 20.75
CA ILE A 66 2.65 14.35 21.90
C ILE A 66 3.07 15.21 23.10
N LYS A 67 2.14 15.37 24.06
CA LYS A 67 2.44 15.99 25.36
C LYS A 67 2.99 14.95 26.32
N LEU A 68 4.28 15.04 26.63
CA LEU A 68 4.88 14.24 27.69
C LEU A 68 4.43 14.76 29.07
N PRO A 69 4.00 13.89 30.00
CA PRO A 69 3.84 14.28 31.39
C PRO A 69 5.21 14.65 32.01
N LYS A 70 5.20 15.54 33.01
CA LYS A 70 6.42 16.08 33.61
C LYS A 70 7.20 15.00 34.38
N ASN A 71 8.40 14.72 33.86
CA ASN A 71 9.61 14.10 34.45
C ASN A 71 9.59 12.62 34.91
N LYS A 72 10.55 11.86 34.35
CA LYS A 72 11.69 11.31 35.12
C LYS A 72 12.99 11.62 34.37
N THR A 73 13.97 12.13 35.12
CA THR A 73 15.33 12.48 34.69
C THR A 73 16.30 11.32 34.86
N GLY A 74 17.25 11.17 33.94
CA GLY A 74 18.52 10.47 34.14
C GLY A 74 18.53 8.96 33.98
N VAL A 75 17.96 8.44 32.90
CA VAL A 75 18.15 7.01 32.57
C VAL A 75 19.54 6.81 31.98
N LYS A 76 20.36 6.01 32.66
CA LYS A 76 21.69 5.62 32.20
C LYS A 76 21.58 4.52 31.14
N LEU A 77 22.34 4.66 30.07
CA LEU A 77 22.32 3.76 28.92
C LEU A 77 22.66 2.31 29.25
N ASP A 78 23.59 2.09 30.18
CA ASP A 78 24.02 0.76 30.63
C ASP A 78 22.92 -0.04 31.34
N THR A 79 21.82 0.62 31.75
CA THR A 79 20.65 -0.02 32.35
C THR A 79 19.58 -0.44 31.34
N LEU A 80 19.72 -0.05 30.07
CA LEU A 80 18.73 -0.35 29.04
C LEU A 80 18.94 -1.77 28.48
N SER A 81 17.89 -2.59 28.54
CA SER A 81 17.87 -3.90 27.89
C SER A 81 16.58 -4.18 27.11
N PHE A 82 15.57 -3.32 27.25
CA PHE A 82 14.24 -3.48 26.65
C PHE A 82 13.63 -4.87 26.88
N GLY A 83 13.65 -5.35 28.13
CA GLY A 83 13.18 -6.71 28.44
C GLY A 83 14.13 -7.79 27.91
N ASN A 84 15.43 -7.55 28.05
CA ASN A 84 16.52 -8.40 27.54
C ASN A 84 16.46 -8.66 26.03
N ALA A 85 15.89 -7.73 25.26
CA ALA A 85 15.94 -7.80 23.81
C ALA A 85 17.34 -7.46 23.28
N VAL A 86 18.04 -6.55 23.98
CA VAL A 86 19.33 -6.01 23.57
C VAL A 86 20.30 -6.05 24.76
N LEU A 87 21.56 -6.29 24.45
CA LEU A 87 22.70 -6.40 25.35
C LEU A 87 23.78 -5.41 24.90
N GLU A 88 24.78 -5.16 25.76
CA GLU A 88 25.99 -4.41 25.41
C GLU A 88 25.72 -3.05 24.76
N ILE A 89 24.80 -2.26 25.34
CA ILE A 89 24.41 -0.94 24.80
C ILE A 89 25.63 -0.01 24.69
N LYS A 90 25.74 0.64 23.54
CA LYS A 90 26.75 1.62 23.14
C LYS A 90 26.08 2.92 22.75
N ASN A 91 26.78 4.01 22.98
CA ASN A 91 26.25 5.35 22.73
C ASN A 91 26.68 5.92 21.38
N SER A 92 27.66 5.28 20.74
CA SER A 92 28.13 5.62 19.41
C SER A 92 28.48 4.35 18.64
N LEU A 93 28.36 4.42 17.32
CA LEU A 93 28.70 3.32 16.42
C LEU A 93 30.18 2.91 16.56
N HIS A 94 31.06 3.87 16.88
CA HIS A 94 32.50 3.63 17.11
C HIS A 94 32.82 2.79 18.33
N GLU A 95 31.90 2.68 19.29
CA GLU A 95 32.10 1.88 20.51
C GLU A 95 31.72 0.41 20.31
N THR A 96 31.16 0.06 19.15
CA THR A 96 30.80 -1.30 18.76
C THR A 96 32.04 -2.07 18.26
N PRO A 97 32.02 -3.42 18.27
CA PRO A 97 33.14 -4.23 17.75
C PRO A 97 33.16 -4.32 16.21
N LEU A 98 32.26 -3.61 15.52
CA LEU A 98 32.11 -3.69 14.06
C LEU A 98 33.39 -3.25 13.34
N THR A 99 33.79 -4.04 12.34
CA THR A 99 34.91 -3.68 11.46
C THR A 99 34.50 -2.59 10.47
N GLU A 100 35.47 -1.88 9.89
CA GLU A 100 35.20 -0.85 8.87
C GLU A 100 34.34 -1.38 7.72
N ASN A 101 34.55 -2.63 7.26
CA ASN A 101 33.75 -3.24 6.21
C ASN A 101 32.31 -3.52 6.64
N GLU A 102 32.10 -3.94 7.89
CA GLU A 102 30.77 -4.22 8.44
C GLU A 102 29.97 -2.91 8.59
N LEU A 103 30.64 -1.81 8.96
CA LEU A 103 30.05 -0.47 9.01
C LEU A 103 29.57 0.02 7.64
N GLN A 104 30.14 -0.47 6.54
CA GLN A 104 29.73 -0.13 5.16
C GLN A 104 28.61 -1.03 4.62
N SER A 105 28.12 -1.98 5.41
CA SER A 105 27.08 -2.93 5.01
C SER A 105 25.84 -2.87 5.91
N PRO A 106 25.23 -1.69 6.15
CA PRO A 106 24.06 -1.58 6.99
C PRO A 106 22.83 -2.20 6.32
N LEU A 107 21.94 -2.81 7.12
CA LEU A 107 20.73 -3.47 6.64
C LEU A 107 19.49 -2.81 7.26
N ALA A 108 18.52 -2.41 6.44
CA ALA A 108 17.29 -1.82 6.95
C ALA A 108 16.46 -2.87 7.69
N TRP A 109 16.21 -2.63 8.98
CA TRP A 109 15.62 -3.61 9.89
C TRP A 109 14.23 -4.06 9.46
N LYS A 110 13.31 -3.11 9.26
CA LYS A 110 11.90 -3.38 8.97
C LYS A 110 11.67 -4.22 7.71
N PRO A 111 12.23 -3.89 6.53
CA PRO A 111 12.05 -4.72 5.34
C PRO A 111 12.78 -6.07 5.47
N LEU A 112 13.93 -6.12 6.15
CA LEU A 112 14.68 -7.36 6.37
C LEU A 112 13.87 -8.40 7.16
N ILE A 113 13.34 -8.05 8.34
CA ILE A 113 12.63 -9.01 9.19
C ILE A 113 11.37 -9.54 8.51
N LYS A 114 10.69 -8.69 7.72
CA LYS A 114 9.54 -9.11 6.90
C LYS A 114 9.91 -10.18 5.89
N LYS A 115 11.07 -10.05 5.24
CA LYS A 115 11.56 -11.06 4.29
C LYS A 115 12.05 -12.31 5.01
N LEU A 116 12.74 -12.18 6.14
CA LEU A 116 13.19 -13.33 6.94
C LEU A 116 12.03 -14.21 7.38
N TRP A 117 10.86 -13.65 7.70
CA TRP A 117 9.66 -14.44 7.97
C TRP A 117 9.34 -15.44 6.83
N THR A 118 9.53 -15.04 5.57
CA THR A 118 9.28 -15.92 4.42
C THR A 118 10.31 -17.05 4.28
N VAL A 119 11.48 -16.88 4.89
CA VAL A 119 12.61 -17.83 4.87
C VAL A 119 12.47 -18.85 6.00
N VAL A 120 12.35 -18.37 7.24
CA VAL A 120 12.39 -19.23 8.44
C VAL A 120 11.02 -19.52 9.04
N LYS A 121 10.01 -18.68 8.78
CA LYS A 121 8.65 -18.78 9.35
C LYS A 121 8.63 -18.73 10.89
N GLU A 122 9.48 -17.88 11.46
CA GLU A 122 9.65 -17.67 12.90
C GLU A 122 9.64 -16.17 13.24
N ASP A 123 9.12 -15.84 14.43
CA ASP A 123 8.84 -14.47 14.87
C ASP A 123 9.92 -13.87 15.77
N ASP A 124 11.07 -14.52 15.92
CA ASP A 124 12.05 -14.14 16.95
C ASP A 124 12.54 -12.69 16.77
N PHE A 125 12.89 -12.31 15.55
CA PHE A 125 13.27 -10.94 15.21
C PHE A 125 12.12 -9.94 15.40
N GLN A 126 10.89 -10.31 15.03
CA GLN A 126 9.71 -9.47 15.23
C GLN A 126 9.40 -9.28 16.73
N THR A 127 9.61 -10.33 17.53
CA THR A 127 9.42 -10.32 18.99
C THR A 127 10.43 -9.39 19.65
N LEU A 128 11.70 -9.45 19.24
CA LEU A 128 12.74 -8.53 19.68
C LEU A 128 12.42 -7.08 19.30
N SER A 129 12.01 -6.85 18.05
CA SER A 129 11.56 -5.53 17.59
C SER A 129 10.44 -5.00 18.48
N SER A 130 9.42 -5.83 18.72
CA SER A 130 8.25 -5.46 19.53
C SER A 130 8.64 -5.15 20.98
N LYS A 131 9.58 -5.88 21.58
CA LYS A 131 10.07 -5.59 22.94
C LYS A 131 10.74 -4.21 23.05
N VAL A 132 11.53 -3.84 22.03
CA VAL A 132 12.16 -2.51 21.97
C VAL A 132 11.11 -1.42 21.83
N SER A 133 10.23 -1.52 20.85
CA SER A 133 9.28 -0.45 20.52
C SER A 133 8.08 -0.32 21.46
N SER A 134 7.67 -1.42 22.10
CA SER A 134 6.62 -1.43 23.12
C SER A 134 7.08 -0.92 24.48
N PHE A 135 8.35 -0.60 24.67
CA PHE A 135 8.83 -0.04 25.94
C PHE A 135 8.39 1.43 26.07
N LYS A 136 7.40 1.69 26.94
CA LYS A 136 6.70 2.98 27.03
C LYS A 136 7.22 3.97 28.08
N TRP A 137 8.36 3.73 28.74
CA TRP A 137 8.92 4.68 29.72
C TRP A 137 7.92 5.15 30.79
N SER A 138 7.09 4.23 31.31
CA SER A 138 5.97 4.54 32.23
C SER A 138 4.85 5.42 31.65
N ASN A 139 4.70 5.50 30.32
CA ASN A 139 3.67 6.24 29.60
C ASN A 139 2.84 5.33 28.66
N PRO A 140 2.08 4.37 29.19
CA PRO A 140 1.36 3.38 28.38
C PRO A 140 0.29 3.99 27.45
N GLU A 141 -0.21 5.19 27.77
CA GLU A 141 -1.23 5.91 27.00
C GLU A 141 -0.74 6.45 25.65
N ILE A 142 0.59 6.61 25.47
CA ILE A 142 1.14 7.11 24.20
C ILE A 142 1.19 5.95 23.21
N PHE A 143 0.37 6.05 22.16
CA PHE A 143 0.26 5.04 21.11
C PHE A 143 1.58 4.86 20.34
N GLN A 144 2.20 5.96 19.92
CA GLN A 144 3.42 5.96 19.11
C GLN A 144 4.61 5.32 19.85
N PRO A 145 5.51 4.60 19.15
CA PRO A 145 6.74 4.12 19.75
C PRO A 145 7.64 5.30 20.16
N PHE A 146 8.28 5.16 21.32
CA PHE A 146 9.32 6.10 21.77
C PHE A 146 10.67 5.79 21.13
N GLN A 147 10.85 4.54 20.69
CA GLN A 147 12.04 4.06 20.04
C GLN A 147 11.70 2.89 19.13
N GLN A 148 12.57 2.61 18.17
CA GLN A 148 12.43 1.46 17.28
C GLN A 148 13.81 1.03 16.77
N ILE A 149 13.95 -0.24 16.42
CA ILE A 149 15.15 -0.71 15.70
C ILE A 149 15.06 -0.23 14.25
N SER A 150 16.08 0.45 13.77
CA SER A 150 16.13 1.02 12.41
C SER A 150 17.09 0.26 11.50
N THR A 151 18.27 -0.11 12.02
CA THR A 151 19.36 -0.69 11.24
C THR A 151 19.94 -1.92 11.93
N LEU A 152 20.35 -2.89 11.13
CA LEU A 152 21.12 -4.06 11.55
C LEU A 152 22.50 -4.07 10.90
N TYR A 153 23.49 -4.51 11.67
CA TYR A 153 24.85 -4.82 11.27
C TYR A 153 25.17 -6.26 11.68
N LEU A 154 25.89 -6.98 10.82
CA LEU A 154 26.40 -8.32 11.13
C LEU A 154 27.86 -8.21 11.56
N HIS A 155 28.18 -8.67 12.76
CA HIS A 155 29.56 -8.75 13.24
C HIS A 155 30.05 -10.20 13.23
N GLN A 156 31.08 -10.50 12.46
CA GLN A 156 31.68 -11.84 12.43
C GLN A 156 32.79 -11.96 13.48
N THR A 157 32.56 -12.76 14.51
CA THR A 157 33.60 -13.20 15.45
C THR A 157 34.28 -14.47 14.94
N ASN A 158 35.33 -14.94 15.63
CA ASN A 158 36.00 -16.20 15.30
C ASN A 158 35.08 -17.43 15.41
N SER A 159 34.00 -17.35 16.19
CA SER A 159 33.15 -18.50 16.55
C SER A 159 31.68 -18.36 16.16
N SER A 160 31.19 -17.15 15.89
CA SER A 160 29.77 -16.89 15.63
C SER A 160 29.55 -15.54 14.95
N THR A 161 28.37 -15.35 14.36
CA THR A 161 27.89 -14.04 13.90
C THR A 161 27.04 -13.41 14.99
N GLU A 162 27.35 -12.17 15.36
CA GLU A 162 26.54 -11.35 16.26
C GLU A 162 25.71 -10.34 15.45
N PHE A 163 24.54 -9.98 15.99
CA PHE A 163 23.61 -9.04 15.38
C PHE A 163 23.63 -7.73 16.18
N TRP A 164 24.21 -6.68 15.62
CA TRP A 164 24.29 -5.36 16.23
C TRP A 164 23.27 -4.44 15.59
N VAL A 165 22.45 -3.74 16.39
CA VAL A 165 21.37 -2.91 15.89
C VAL A 165 21.53 -1.45 16.28
N LYS A 166 21.06 -0.55 15.41
CA LYS A 166 20.80 0.86 15.70
C LYS A 166 19.36 1.01 16.18
N ILE A 167 19.15 1.71 17.29
CA ILE A 167 17.85 2.02 17.86
C ILE A 167 17.66 3.52 17.81
N ASP A 168 16.67 3.95 17.04
CA ASP A 168 16.32 5.37 16.88
C ASP A 168 15.27 5.73 17.92
N PHE A 169 15.49 6.84 18.61
CA PHE A 169 14.52 7.45 19.50
C PHE A 169 13.77 8.54 18.78
N SER A 170 12.46 8.51 18.95
CA SER A 170 11.60 9.46 18.30
C SER A 170 11.89 10.90 18.79
N PRO A 171 11.73 11.95 17.97
CA PRO A 171 12.26 13.29 18.25
C PRO A 171 11.75 13.98 19.52
N TRP A 172 10.63 13.52 20.09
CA TRP A 172 10.12 14.03 21.38
C TRP A 172 10.79 13.38 22.60
N VAL A 173 11.61 12.35 22.41
CA VAL A 173 12.39 11.71 23.46
C VAL A 173 13.63 12.56 23.75
N ASN A 174 13.49 13.49 24.68
CA ASN A 174 14.53 14.47 25.04
C ASN A 174 15.08 14.30 26.47
N PHE A 175 14.73 13.20 27.13
CA PHE A 175 15.06 12.94 28.53
C PHE A 175 16.22 11.93 28.72
N LEU A 176 16.82 11.45 27.62
CA LEU A 176 17.97 10.57 27.66
C LEU A 176 19.24 11.37 27.90
N GLU A 177 20.08 10.92 28.84
CA GLU A 177 21.36 11.56 29.12
C GLU A 177 22.46 10.98 28.27
N ASN A 178 23.34 11.86 27.78
CA ASN A 178 24.52 11.53 26.97
C ASN A 178 24.24 10.92 25.60
N VAL A 179 23.00 10.74 25.15
CA VAL A 179 22.69 10.25 23.79
C VAL A 179 22.77 11.38 22.79
N SER A 180 23.40 11.13 21.64
CA SER A 180 23.52 12.10 20.54
C SER A 180 22.86 11.62 19.26
N ASP A 181 22.47 12.57 18.43
CA ASP A 181 22.13 12.38 17.01
C ASP A 181 23.45 12.34 16.21
N GLU A 182 24.02 11.14 16.03
CA GLU A 182 25.35 10.95 15.40
C GLU A 182 25.32 11.26 13.90
N ASP A 183 24.26 10.85 13.20
CA ASP A 183 24.12 10.99 11.75
C ASP A 183 23.42 12.29 11.30
N LYS A 184 22.99 13.11 12.27
CA LYS A 184 22.36 14.43 12.10
C LYS A 184 21.04 14.34 11.34
N ASP A 185 20.27 13.28 11.53
CA ASP A 185 18.96 13.09 10.93
C ASP A 185 17.80 13.64 11.77
N GLY A 186 18.08 14.07 13.00
CA GLY A 186 17.11 14.61 13.94
C GLY A 186 16.56 13.58 14.94
N PHE A 187 17.08 12.35 14.93
CA PHE A 187 16.75 11.30 15.88
C PHE A 187 17.96 11.02 16.78
N LEU A 188 17.71 10.83 18.08
CA LEU A 188 18.76 10.34 18.98
C LEU A 188 18.92 8.84 18.74
N GLU A 189 20.12 8.31 18.86
CA GLU A 189 20.37 6.90 18.55
C GLU A 189 21.33 6.23 19.53
N ILE A 190 21.11 4.93 19.73
CA ILE A 190 22.02 4.05 20.46
C ILE A 190 22.23 2.77 19.68
N TYR A 191 23.27 2.03 20.05
CA TYR A 191 23.63 0.77 19.42
C TYR A 191 23.61 -0.35 20.44
N GLY A 192 23.27 -1.57 20.04
CA GLY A 192 23.30 -2.69 20.96
C GLY A 192 23.26 -4.04 20.25
N LYS A 193 23.75 -5.06 20.93
CA LYS A 193 23.77 -6.43 20.45
C LYS A 193 22.45 -7.12 20.75
N LEU A 194 21.77 -7.68 19.76
CA LEU A 194 20.57 -8.48 20.00
C LEU A 194 20.90 -9.67 20.90
N ASN A 195 20.00 -9.99 21.81
CA ASN A 195 20.17 -11.11 22.72
C ASN A 195 20.09 -12.44 21.95
N PRO A 196 21.20 -13.21 21.84
CA PRO A 196 21.22 -14.45 21.08
C PRO A 196 20.34 -15.54 21.69
N ASP A 197 20.04 -15.48 23.00
CA ASP A 197 19.15 -16.45 23.65
C ASP A 197 17.66 -16.22 23.30
N SER A 198 17.34 -15.10 22.66
CA SER A 198 16.00 -14.83 22.12
C SER A 198 15.84 -15.25 20.66
N LEU A 199 16.85 -15.88 20.06
CA LEU A 199 16.85 -16.33 18.67
C LEU A 199 16.94 -17.87 18.61
N ASN A 200 16.19 -18.48 17.71
CA ASN A 200 16.22 -19.91 17.48
C ASN A 200 17.57 -20.35 16.90
N LYS A 201 18.33 -21.11 17.69
CA LYS A 201 19.68 -21.58 17.33
C LYS A 201 19.70 -22.50 16.11
N ASP A 202 18.60 -23.20 15.84
CA ASP A 202 18.50 -24.15 14.73
C ASP A 202 18.31 -23.44 13.37
N SER A 203 17.60 -22.30 13.36
CA SER A 203 17.32 -21.53 12.14
C SER A 203 18.39 -20.47 11.84
N LEU A 204 19.16 -20.04 12.85
CA LEU A 204 20.18 -19.00 12.75
C LEU A 204 21.18 -19.17 11.58
N PRO A 205 21.74 -20.36 11.30
CA PRO A 205 22.63 -20.54 10.15
C PRO A 205 21.93 -20.20 8.82
N MET A 206 20.67 -20.65 8.65
CA MET A 206 19.87 -20.37 7.46
C MET A 206 19.56 -18.87 7.32
N VAL A 207 19.29 -18.17 8.43
CA VAL A 207 19.12 -16.71 8.44
C VAL A 207 20.38 -16.01 7.94
N ILE A 208 21.54 -16.34 8.52
CA ILE A 208 22.81 -15.71 8.20
C ILE A 208 23.20 -15.95 6.73
N ASP A 209 23.06 -17.19 6.26
CA ASP A 209 23.35 -17.56 4.88
C ASP A 209 22.43 -16.84 3.90
N TRP A 210 21.13 -16.76 4.20
CA TRP A 210 20.19 -16.03 3.35
C TRP A 210 20.51 -14.54 3.30
N ILE A 211 20.80 -13.91 4.44
CA ILE A 211 21.20 -12.49 4.48
C ILE A 211 22.44 -12.28 3.61
N ARG A 212 23.48 -13.10 3.79
CA ARG A 212 24.75 -12.92 3.07
C ARG A 212 24.60 -13.16 1.58
N GLU A 213 24.00 -14.26 1.18
CA GLU A 213 23.99 -14.69 -0.23
C GLU A 213 22.84 -14.10 -1.04
N GLN A 214 21.63 -14.06 -0.47
CA GLN A 214 20.43 -13.63 -1.19
C GLN A 214 20.13 -12.15 -1.01
N TYR A 215 20.34 -11.60 0.20
CA TYR A 215 19.97 -10.23 0.51
C TYR A 215 21.08 -9.23 0.18
N CYS A 216 22.32 -9.53 0.58
CA CYS A 216 23.46 -8.61 0.44
C CYS A 216 24.26 -8.76 -0.86
N LYS A 217 24.32 -9.96 -1.46
CA LYS A 217 25.20 -10.24 -2.61
C LYS A 217 24.49 -10.29 -3.97
N LYS A 218 23.27 -10.82 -4.03
CA LYS A 218 22.54 -10.98 -5.30
C LYS A 218 22.23 -9.61 -5.90
N ILE A 219 22.75 -9.35 -7.11
CA ILE A 219 22.34 -8.20 -7.94
C ILE A 219 21.01 -8.53 -8.59
N LEU A 220 20.03 -7.64 -8.45
CA LEU A 220 18.69 -7.82 -8.99
C LEU A 220 18.68 -7.45 -10.47
N SER A 221 17.93 -8.22 -11.25
CA SER A 221 17.58 -7.86 -12.62
C SER A 221 16.63 -6.66 -12.66
N HIS A 222 16.57 -5.97 -13.79
CA HIS A 222 15.64 -4.85 -14.00
C HIS A 222 14.20 -5.15 -13.58
N GLN A 223 13.67 -6.33 -13.97
CA GLN A 223 12.31 -6.72 -13.61
C GLN A 223 12.15 -6.94 -12.09
N GLU A 224 13.14 -7.57 -11.42
CA GLU A 224 13.10 -7.74 -9.96
C GLU A 224 13.16 -6.38 -9.24
N ILE A 225 13.84 -5.39 -9.80
CA ILE A 225 13.88 -4.02 -9.27
C ILE A 225 12.52 -3.33 -9.45
N LEU A 226 11.86 -3.47 -10.61
CA LEU A 226 10.51 -2.95 -10.82
C LEU A 226 9.48 -3.60 -9.89
N ASP A 227 9.62 -4.91 -9.66
CA ASP A 227 8.82 -5.65 -8.69
C ASP A 227 9.04 -5.11 -7.28
N TRP A 228 10.31 -4.88 -6.89
CA TRP A 228 10.65 -4.26 -5.60
C TRP A 228 10.03 -2.87 -5.42
N ILE A 229 10.05 -2.02 -6.45
CA ILE A 229 9.39 -0.69 -6.42
C ILE A 229 7.88 -0.83 -6.21
N THR A 230 7.25 -1.77 -6.93
CA THR A 230 5.81 -2.01 -6.85
C THR A 230 5.43 -2.50 -5.46
N ASP A 231 6.19 -3.44 -4.90
CA ASP A 231 6.02 -3.95 -3.55
C ASP A 231 6.22 -2.84 -2.51
N LEU A 232 7.23 -1.98 -2.68
CA LEU A 232 7.51 -0.86 -1.78
C LEU A 232 6.36 0.16 -1.79
N ALA A 233 5.92 0.60 -2.97
CA ALA A 233 4.83 1.55 -3.11
C ALA A 233 3.50 0.99 -2.59
N SER A 234 3.21 -0.29 -2.88
CA SER A 234 2.05 -0.98 -2.34
C SER A 234 2.12 -1.14 -0.83
N TYR A 235 3.30 -1.39 -0.27
CA TYR A 235 3.47 -1.60 1.16
C TYR A 235 3.33 -0.30 1.95
N TRP A 236 3.93 0.79 1.46
CA TRP A 236 3.79 2.09 2.09
C TRP A 236 2.42 2.71 1.91
N TYR A 237 1.67 2.29 0.88
CA TYR A 237 0.42 2.93 0.50
C TYR A 237 -0.58 3.08 1.66
N PRO A 238 -0.92 2.04 2.45
CA PRO A 238 -2.00 2.18 3.42
C PRO A 238 -1.67 3.20 4.55
N THR A 239 -0.38 3.51 4.77
CA THR A 239 0.12 4.46 5.81
C THR A 239 0.50 5.80 5.23
N ARG A 240 1.09 5.78 4.04
CA ARG A 240 1.79 6.92 3.46
C ARG A 240 1.12 7.44 2.20
N ASN A 241 0.03 6.79 1.77
CA ASN A 241 -0.74 7.14 0.58
C ASN A 241 0.19 7.32 -0.64
N THR A 242 1.03 6.30 -0.88
CA THR A 242 2.03 6.30 -1.93
C THR A 242 1.46 5.83 -3.26
N ASP A 243 1.89 6.46 -4.35
CA ASP A 243 1.68 5.99 -5.72
C ASP A 243 2.97 6.16 -6.54
N ILE A 244 3.11 5.33 -7.57
CA ILE A 244 4.23 5.40 -8.52
C ILE A 244 3.83 6.36 -9.65
N LEU A 245 4.65 7.38 -9.89
CA LEU A 245 4.42 8.30 -11.00
C LEU A 245 4.67 7.62 -12.33
N ASP A 246 3.79 7.90 -13.29
CA ASP A 246 3.95 7.45 -14.66
C ASP A 246 4.99 8.29 -15.41
N LEU A 247 6.13 7.66 -15.72
CA LEU A 247 7.27 8.23 -16.44
C LEU A 247 7.21 7.96 -17.95
N SER A 248 6.18 7.25 -18.46
CA SER A 248 6.09 6.86 -19.88
C SER A 248 6.00 8.05 -20.83
N THR A 249 5.41 9.16 -20.37
CA THR A 249 5.22 10.38 -21.18
C THR A 249 6.45 11.28 -21.25
N GLU A 250 7.28 11.28 -20.20
CA GLU A 250 8.48 12.11 -20.06
C GLU A 250 9.43 11.32 -19.16
N ASN A 251 10.47 10.71 -19.73
CA ASN A 251 11.44 9.91 -18.96
C ASN A 251 12.48 10.79 -18.24
N ARG A 252 11.99 11.85 -17.60
CA ARG A 252 12.75 12.89 -16.93
C ARG A 252 11.91 13.43 -15.77
N TRP A 253 12.53 13.64 -14.62
CA TRP A 253 11.89 14.25 -13.45
C TRP A 253 12.82 15.31 -12.82
N PRO A 254 12.30 16.41 -12.25
CA PRO A 254 10.91 16.77 -12.02
C PRO A 254 10.17 17.25 -13.28
N PHE A 255 8.88 16.91 -13.36
CA PHE A 255 7.98 17.45 -14.38
C PHE A 255 7.76 18.96 -14.20
N LYS A 256 7.31 19.63 -15.27
CA LYS A 256 6.88 21.05 -15.18
C LYS A 256 5.74 21.25 -14.17
N THR A 257 4.89 20.24 -14.00
CA THR A 257 3.76 20.22 -13.07
C THR A 257 4.17 19.90 -11.63
N THR A 258 5.39 19.43 -11.38
CA THR A 258 5.87 19.16 -10.02
C THR A 258 5.80 20.43 -9.16
N PRO A 259 5.32 20.35 -7.90
CA PRO A 259 5.12 21.52 -7.05
C PRO A 259 6.37 22.41 -6.96
N ARG A 260 6.15 23.73 -6.94
CA ARG A 260 7.24 24.72 -6.99
C ARG A 260 8.23 24.59 -5.84
N HIS A 261 7.77 24.20 -4.64
CA HIS A 261 8.64 24.03 -3.48
C HIS A 261 9.61 22.84 -3.65
N ILE A 262 9.15 21.73 -4.23
CA ILE A 262 9.99 20.57 -4.57
C ILE A 262 11.07 20.94 -5.58
N ARG A 263 10.68 21.63 -6.68
CA ARG A 263 11.66 22.09 -7.68
C ARG A 263 12.70 23.05 -7.12
N LYS A 264 12.34 23.86 -6.10
CA LYS A 264 13.30 24.71 -5.38
C LYS A 264 14.25 23.89 -4.52
N GLU A 265 13.75 22.87 -3.82
CA GLU A 265 14.55 21.99 -2.97
C GLU A 265 15.60 21.21 -3.77
N LEU A 266 15.23 20.77 -4.98
CA LEU A 266 16.15 20.13 -5.94
C LEU A 266 17.26 21.06 -6.47
N LYS A 267 17.14 22.38 -6.32
CA LYS A 267 18.10 23.40 -6.82
C LYS A 267 18.51 23.20 -8.28
N GLY A 268 17.55 22.82 -9.14
CA GLY A 268 17.79 22.58 -10.56
C GLY A 268 18.34 21.20 -10.91
N LEU A 269 18.45 20.27 -9.95
CA LEU A 269 18.70 18.87 -10.22
C LEU A 269 17.59 18.32 -11.13
N ILE A 270 18.03 17.73 -12.25
CA ILE A 270 17.16 17.02 -13.18
C ILE A 270 17.69 15.60 -13.31
N ILE A 271 16.78 14.65 -13.16
CA ILE A 271 17.05 13.22 -13.22
C ILE A 271 16.52 12.73 -14.56
N ASP A 272 17.43 12.35 -15.43
CA ASP A 272 17.12 11.69 -16.69
C ASP A 272 17.04 10.18 -16.44
N ASN A 273 16.00 9.53 -16.98
CA ASN A 273 15.72 8.11 -16.82
C ASN A 273 15.71 7.63 -15.35
N PRO A 274 14.94 8.27 -14.44
CA PRO A 274 14.80 7.73 -13.09
C PRO A 274 14.23 6.31 -13.15
N LEU A 275 14.74 5.43 -12.29
CA LEU A 275 14.23 4.06 -12.17
C LEU A 275 12.76 4.10 -11.71
N ALA A 276 12.48 4.91 -10.67
CA ALA A 276 11.12 5.21 -10.25
C ALA A 276 11.05 6.53 -9.49
N VAL A 277 9.85 7.11 -9.49
CA VAL A 277 9.47 8.21 -8.62
C VAL A 277 8.21 7.80 -7.85
N ILE A 278 8.35 7.57 -6.54
CA ILE A 278 7.23 7.27 -5.65
C ILE A 278 6.81 8.56 -4.94
N GLU A 279 5.58 8.99 -5.18
CA GLU A 279 4.96 10.12 -4.48
C GLU A 279 4.18 9.60 -3.28
N GLY A 280 4.51 10.04 -2.07
CA GLY A 280 3.76 9.78 -0.84
C GLY A 280 3.04 11.03 -0.33
N LYS A 281 1.86 10.85 0.27
CA LYS A 281 1.06 11.92 0.90
C LYS A 281 0.63 11.50 2.32
N PRO A 282 1.59 11.23 3.23
CA PRO A 282 1.31 10.63 4.55
C PRO A 282 0.41 11.47 5.47
N PHE A 283 0.34 12.80 5.27
CA PHE A 283 -0.34 13.71 6.20
C PHE A 283 -1.31 14.68 5.53
N SER A 284 -1.07 15.03 4.27
CA SER A 284 -1.89 15.97 3.53
C SER A 284 -1.64 15.80 2.03
N PRO A 285 -2.69 15.82 1.19
CA PRO A 285 -2.51 15.83 -0.26
C PRO A 285 -1.74 17.06 -0.77
N GLN A 286 -1.63 18.13 0.03
CA GLN A 286 -0.98 19.38 -0.34
C GLN A 286 0.52 19.41 -0.02
N LYS A 287 1.04 18.41 0.72
CA LYS A 287 2.46 18.28 1.07
C LYS A 287 3.00 16.90 0.64
N PRO A 288 3.10 16.63 -0.66
CA PRO A 288 3.65 15.38 -1.15
C PRO A 288 5.14 15.27 -0.85
N ILE A 289 5.60 14.05 -0.58
CA ILE A 289 7.00 13.69 -0.42
C ILE A 289 7.38 12.78 -1.59
N TYR A 290 8.48 13.08 -2.27
CA TYR A 290 8.94 12.32 -3.44
C TYR A 290 10.18 11.49 -3.12
N ASN A 291 10.12 10.20 -3.44
CA ASN A 291 11.24 9.27 -3.35
C ASN A 291 11.68 8.92 -4.77
N VAL A 292 12.87 9.34 -5.16
CA VAL A 292 13.43 9.08 -6.49
C VAL A 292 14.60 8.12 -6.36
N PHE A 293 14.51 7.01 -7.07
CA PHE A 293 15.56 5.99 -7.11
C PHE A 293 16.21 5.99 -8.50
N ILE A 294 17.54 5.84 -8.52
CA ILE A 294 18.36 5.80 -9.73
C ILE A 294 19.31 4.61 -9.61
N THR A 295 19.50 3.86 -10.69
CA THR A 295 20.52 2.82 -10.80
C THR A 295 21.36 3.05 -12.05
N ASP A 296 22.61 2.60 -12.05
CA ASP A 296 23.55 2.78 -13.18
C ASP A 296 23.29 1.83 -14.36
N GLU A 297 22.23 1.02 -14.32
CA GLU A 297 21.86 0.21 -15.46
C GLU A 297 21.47 1.13 -16.62
N LYS A 298 22.32 1.14 -17.66
CA LYS A 298 21.91 1.57 -18.98
C LYS A 298 20.63 0.80 -19.27
N GLN A 299 19.53 1.52 -19.45
CA GLN A 299 18.31 0.94 -19.99
C GLN A 299 18.72 0.16 -21.25
N ASN A 300 18.76 -1.17 -21.17
CA ASN A 300 18.25 -1.94 -22.28
C ASN A 300 16.80 -1.53 -22.30
N THR A 301 16.53 -0.45 -23.05
CA THR A 301 15.27 -0.30 -23.72
C THR A 301 15.18 -1.57 -24.56
N GLU A 302 14.68 -2.65 -23.94
CA GLU A 302 13.59 -3.37 -24.56
C GLU A 302 12.56 -2.29 -24.84
N THR A 303 12.79 -1.67 -26.00
CA THR A 303 11.77 -1.09 -26.81
C THR A 303 10.79 -2.24 -26.83
N ILE A 304 9.76 -2.17 -25.98
CA ILE A 304 8.48 -2.75 -26.33
C ILE A 304 8.29 -2.13 -27.69
N VAL A 305 8.60 -2.92 -28.71
CA VAL A 305 8.26 -2.59 -30.07
C VAL A 305 6.76 -2.48 -29.94
N SER A 306 6.29 -1.24 -29.78
CA SER A 306 4.99 -0.87 -30.27
C SER A 306 5.13 -1.26 -31.73
N GLU A 307 4.74 -2.50 -32.04
CA GLU A 307 4.35 -2.80 -33.39
C GLU A 307 3.36 -1.67 -33.67
N GLU A 308 3.75 -0.79 -34.59
CA GLU A 308 2.80 -0.02 -35.35
C GLU A 308 1.98 -1.06 -36.11
N ILE A 309 1.09 -1.74 -35.38
CA ILE A 309 -0.05 -2.37 -35.97
C ILE A 309 -0.84 -1.16 -36.43
N THR A 310 -0.70 -0.85 -37.71
CA THR A 310 -1.73 -0.16 -38.48
C THR A 310 -2.98 -1.02 -38.41
N SER A 311 -3.62 -1.06 -37.24
CA SER A 311 -4.96 -1.56 -37.11
C SER A 311 -5.80 -0.49 -37.78
N VAL A 312 -6.42 -0.88 -38.90
CA VAL A 312 -7.54 -0.12 -39.44
C VAL A 312 -8.55 -0.09 -38.32
N ALA A 313 -8.58 1.01 -37.56
CA ALA A 313 -9.48 1.20 -36.44
C ALA A 313 -10.91 1.16 -37.01
N ILE A 314 -11.52 -0.03 -37.00
CA ILE A 314 -12.96 -0.15 -37.06
C ILE A 314 -13.42 0.59 -35.82
N LYS A 315 -13.91 1.81 -36.00
CA LYS A 315 -14.44 2.67 -34.94
C LYS A 315 -15.43 1.82 -34.15
N ALA A 316 -15.02 1.37 -32.96
CA ALA A 316 -15.85 0.50 -32.15
C ALA A 316 -17.13 1.27 -31.86
N MET A 317 -18.27 0.70 -32.25
CA MET A 317 -19.55 1.33 -31.95
C MET A 317 -19.79 1.17 -30.45
N LEU A 318 -20.04 2.30 -29.78
CA LEU A 318 -20.47 2.32 -28.40
C LEU A 318 -21.72 1.46 -28.25
N ASP A 319 -21.73 0.55 -27.29
CA ASP A 319 -22.96 -0.16 -26.95
C ASP A 319 -23.91 0.80 -26.20
N THR A 320 -25.04 1.13 -26.81
CA THR A 320 -26.06 2.01 -26.21
C THR A 320 -27.27 1.23 -25.70
N SER A 321 -27.22 -0.11 -25.69
CA SER A 321 -28.31 -0.93 -25.18
C SER A 321 -28.39 -0.85 -23.65
N VAL A 322 -29.62 -0.84 -23.13
CA VAL A 322 -29.84 -1.00 -21.69
C VAL A 322 -29.66 -2.48 -21.36
N SER A 323 -28.68 -2.79 -20.52
CA SER A 323 -28.37 -4.17 -20.17
C SER A 323 -29.42 -4.76 -19.22
N GLN A 324 -29.56 -6.10 -19.23
CA GLN A 324 -30.39 -6.78 -18.23
C GLN A 324 -29.87 -6.54 -16.80
N ASN A 325 -28.55 -6.42 -16.61
CA ASN A 325 -27.94 -6.10 -15.31
C ASN A 325 -28.42 -4.73 -14.80
N PHE A 326 -28.48 -3.72 -15.67
CA PHE A 326 -28.99 -2.40 -15.32
C PHE A 326 -30.46 -2.48 -14.88
N ILE A 327 -31.30 -3.21 -15.63
CA ILE A 327 -32.73 -3.39 -15.32
C ILE A 327 -32.92 -4.13 -13.98
N ASP A 328 -32.19 -5.21 -13.77
CA ASP A 328 -32.29 -6.04 -12.57
C ASP A 328 -31.86 -5.26 -11.33
N ASN A 329 -30.75 -4.52 -11.41
CA ASN A 329 -30.29 -3.64 -10.33
C ASN A 329 -31.31 -2.53 -10.04
N GLN A 330 -31.88 -1.91 -11.08
CA GLN A 330 -32.85 -0.83 -10.91
C GLN A 330 -34.07 -1.33 -10.13
N LYS A 331 -34.59 -2.48 -10.55
CA LYS A 331 -35.69 -3.15 -9.86
C LYS A 331 -35.34 -3.47 -8.40
N HIS A 332 -34.15 -4.00 -8.14
CA HIS A 332 -33.71 -4.33 -6.78
C HIS A 332 -33.64 -3.08 -5.89
N PHE A 333 -33.06 -1.98 -6.37
CA PHE A 333 -33.01 -0.73 -5.61
C PHE A 333 -34.40 -0.14 -5.33
N GLU A 334 -35.32 -0.24 -6.29
CA GLU A 334 -36.72 0.18 -6.11
C GLU A 334 -37.46 -0.68 -5.09
N GLU A 335 -37.23 -1.99 -5.09
CA GLU A 335 -37.78 -2.93 -4.11
C GLU A 335 -37.23 -2.66 -2.71
N GLU A 336 -35.91 -2.46 -2.57
CA GLU A 336 -35.27 -2.02 -1.32
C GLU A 336 -35.90 -0.73 -0.81
N LEU A 337 -35.98 0.32 -1.63
CA LEU A 337 -36.54 1.61 -1.22
C LEU A 337 -38.02 1.50 -0.83
N LYS A 338 -38.78 0.66 -1.54
CA LYS A 338 -40.20 0.43 -1.25
C LYS A 338 -40.41 -0.27 0.10
N GLU A 339 -39.53 -1.19 0.49
CA GLU A 339 -39.59 -1.90 1.77
C GLU A 339 -39.52 -0.92 2.96
N TYR A 340 -38.62 0.07 2.90
CA TYR A 340 -38.38 1.03 3.99
C TYR A 340 -39.06 2.39 3.78
N GLY A 341 -39.66 2.65 2.61
CA GLY A 341 -40.36 3.88 2.24
C GLY A 341 -39.44 5.07 1.89
N SER A 342 -38.34 5.26 2.61
CA SER A 342 -37.31 6.25 2.29
C SER A 342 -35.94 5.81 2.81
N TYR A 343 -34.85 6.33 2.23
CA TYR A 343 -33.51 6.05 2.72
C TYR A 343 -33.29 6.58 4.13
N GLU A 344 -33.90 7.71 4.51
CA GLU A 344 -33.85 8.26 5.87
C GLU A 344 -34.56 7.37 6.90
N ALA A 345 -35.72 6.81 6.54
CA ALA A 345 -36.43 5.86 7.39
C ALA A 345 -35.61 4.56 7.56
N TRP A 346 -35.04 4.05 6.48
CA TRP A 346 -34.13 2.90 6.52
C TRP A 346 -32.90 3.17 7.39
N ASP A 347 -32.30 4.36 7.29
CA ASP A 347 -31.16 4.75 8.12
C ASP A 347 -31.50 4.81 9.61
N THR A 348 -32.73 5.18 9.93
CA THR A 348 -33.25 5.20 11.30
C THR A 348 -33.30 3.79 11.90
N GLU A 349 -33.63 2.76 11.11
CA GLU A 349 -33.56 1.36 11.56
C GLU A 349 -32.12 0.91 11.86
N CYS A 350 -31.12 1.51 11.21
CA CYS A 350 -29.71 1.26 11.46
C CYS A 350 -29.15 2.03 12.67
N SER A 351 -29.96 2.83 13.38
CA SER A 351 -29.49 3.77 14.42
C SER A 351 -28.76 3.10 15.60
N SER A 352 -29.23 1.95 16.06
CA SER A 352 -28.59 1.19 17.15
C SER A 352 -27.17 0.75 16.76
N LEU A 353 -27.03 0.18 15.55
CA LEU A 353 -25.75 -0.20 14.97
C LEU A 353 -24.83 1.00 14.81
N LYS A 354 -25.32 2.09 14.21
CA LYS A 354 -24.51 3.29 13.97
C LYS A 354 -24.05 3.95 15.26
N SER A 355 -24.90 3.96 16.29
CA SER A 355 -24.52 4.45 17.62
C SER A 355 -23.37 3.63 18.19
N LYS A 356 -23.40 2.30 18.04
CA LYS A 356 -22.31 1.44 18.52
C LYS A 356 -21.02 1.61 17.71
N LEU A 357 -21.12 1.72 16.38
CA LEU A 357 -19.94 2.01 15.55
C LEU A 357 -19.30 3.34 15.93
N LYS A 358 -20.12 4.37 16.23
CA LYS A 358 -19.63 5.66 16.69
C LYS A 358 -18.93 5.55 18.05
N GLU A 359 -19.52 4.84 19.01
CA GLU A 359 -18.89 4.58 20.30
C GLU A 359 -17.51 3.91 20.15
N ILE A 360 -17.40 2.90 19.26
CA ILE A 360 -16.12 2.26 18.95
C ILE A 360 -15.11 3.30 18.44
N LEU A 361 -15.49 4.13 17.46
CA LEU A 361 -14.59 5.17 16.92
C LEU A 361 -14.17 6.19 17.98
N ASP A 362 -15.09 6.63 18.83
CA ASP A 362 -14.84 7.64 19.86
C ASP A 362 -13.86 7.14 20.95
N THR A 363 -13.68 5.82 21.10
CA THR A 363 -12.71 5.23 22.05
C THR A 363 -11.28 5.09 21.50
N LEU A 364 -11.08 5.28 20.20
CA LEU A 364 -9.78 5.06 19.57
C LEU A 364 -8.93 6.34 19.59
N PRO A 365 -7.59 6.24 19.75
CA PRO A 365 -6.71 7.37 19.49
C PRO A 365 -6.87 7.89 18.05
N GLU A 366 -6.79 9.22 17.86
CA GLU A 366 -6.96 9.88 16.54
C GLU A 366 -6.09 9.27 15.43
N SER A 367 -4.90 8.75 15.78
CA SER A 367 -3.94 8.15 14.86
C SER A 367 -4.13 6.65 14.61
N GLN A 368 -4.94 5.95 15.41
CA GLN A 368 -5.15 4.51 15.26
C GLN A 368 -6.16 4.25 14.14
N MET A 369 -5.78 3.37 13.19
CA MET A 369 -6.58 3.10 12.00
C MET A 369 -7.09 1.67 11.90
N GLY A 370 -6.64 0.78 12.78
CA GLY A 370 -7.06 -0.62 12.89
C GLY A 370 -7.88 -0.88 14.14
N ILE A 371 -8.89 -1.72 14.02
CA ILE A 371 -9.80 -2.11 15.09
C ILE A 371 -9.79 -3.63 15.19
N GLU A 372 -9.69 -4.15 16.41
CA GLU A 372 -9.83 -5.59 16.65
C GLU A 372 -11.30 -5.96 16.84
N GLY A 373 -11.74 -6.96 16.10
CA GLY A 373 -13.03 -7.62 16.26
C GLY A 373 -12.89 -9.01 16.88
N LYS A 374 -13.94 -9.82 16.73
CA LYS A 374 -14.02 -11.20 17.22
C LYS A 374 -13.24 -12.14 16.29
N ASP A 375 -12.83 -13.30 16.81
CA ASP A 375 -12.29 -14.43 16.03
C ASP A 375 -11.10 -14.09 15.09
N GLY A 376 -10.27 -13.13 15.51
CA GLY A 376 -9.10 -12.64 14.77
C GLY A 376 -9.42 -11.72 13.59
N TRP A 377 -10.66 -11.21 13.50
CA TRP A 377 -11.02 -10.21 12.50
C TRP A 377 -10.48 -8.83 12.88
N LEU A 378 -9.93 -8.14 11.90
CA LEU A 378 -9.51 -6.75 12.01
C LEU A 378 -10.35 -5.87 11.11
N PHE A 379 -10.60 -4.62 11.49
CA PHE A 379 -11.42 -3.68 10.73
C PHE A 379 -10.72 -2.34 10.54
N PHE A 380 -11.04 -1.65 9.46
CA PHE A 380 -10.39 -0.40 9.09
C PHE A 380 -11.28 0.80 9.43
N VAL A 381 -10.72 1.78 10.14
CA VAL A 381 -11.46 2.94 10.65
C VAL A 381 -12.17 3.73 9.55
N LYS A 382 -11.56 3.92 8.37
CA LYS A 382 -12.20 4.69 7.28
C LYS A 382 -13.45 4.00 6.73
N SER A 383 -13.51 2.68 6.76
CA SER A 383 -14.71 1.93 6.33
C SER A 383 -15.89 2.14 7.28
N LEU A 384 -15.65 2.30 8.59
CA LEU A 384 -16.70 2.70 9.53
C LEU A 384 -17.17 4.13 9.26
N GLN A 385 -16.23 5.05 8.99
CA GLN A 385 -16.57 6.44 8.65
C GLN A 385 -17.46 6.53 7.40
N TYR A 386 -17.25 5.64 6.42
CA TYR A 386 -18.12 5.49 5.25
C TYR A 386 -19.55 5.07 5.64
N ILE A 387 -19.71 4.05 6.50
CA ILE A 387 -21.02 3.59 6.99
C ILE A 387 -21.76 4.70 7.77
N LEU A 388 -21.02 5.49 8.53
CA LEU A 388 -21.56 6.61 9.32
C LEU A 388 -21.75 7.90 8.50
N GLY A 389 -21.30 7.92 7.24
CA GLY A 389 -21.15 9.14 6.46
C GLY A 389 -22.45 9.77 5.94
N GLY A 390 -23.55 9.02 5.94
CA GLY A 390 -24.84 9.50 5.41
C GLY A 390 -24.84 9.61 3.88
N ASP A 391 -25.70 10.49 3.35
CA ASP A 391 -25.88 10.67 1.91
C ASP A 391 -24.60 11.16 1.21
N ILE A 392 -23.99 10.25 0.44
CA ILE A 392 -22.75 10.47 -0.32
C ILE A 392 -22.85 11.68 -1.26
N THR A 393 -24.04 12.00 -1.75
CA THR A 393 -24.26 13.12 -2.68
C THR A 393 -24.31 14.49 -1.99
N ARG A 394 -24.45 14.54 -0.66
CA ARG A 394 -24.52 15.79 0.13
C ARG A 394 -23.15 16.29 0.60
N GLN A 395 -22.08 15.65 0.17
CA GLN A 395 -20.71 16.10 0.42
C GLN A 395 -20.40 17.40 -0.33
N ALA A 396 -19.33 18.08 0.08
CA ALA A 396 -18.79 19.22 -0.68
C ALA A 396 -18.51 18.83 -2.14
N GLN A 397 -18.60 19.78 -3.08
CA GLN A 397 -18.58 19.49 -4.52
C GLN A 397 -17.32 18.72 -4.98
N GLU A 398 -16.19 19.04 -4.39
CA GLU A 398 -14.91 18.38 -4.63
C GLU A 398 -14.84 16.96 -4.04
N LYS A 399 -15.76 16.58 -3.15
CA LYS A 399 -15.84 15.25 -2.53
C LYS A 399 -17.03 14.43 -3.00
N ASN A 400 -18.09 15.06 -3.52
CA ASN A 400 -19.24 14.38 -4.09
C ASN A 400 -18.83 13.65 -5.37
N PRO A 401 -18.85 12.31 -5.42
CA PRO A 401 -18.38 11.53 -6.57
C PRO A 401 -19.26 11.64 -7.82
N LEU A 402 -20.57 11.88 -7.68
CA LEU A 402 -21.54 11.76 -8.79
C LEU A 402 -21.20 12.69 -9.98
N PRO A 403 -20.98 14.02 -9.80
CA PRO A 403 -20.64 14.89 -10.93
C PRO A 403 -19.35 14.49 -11.65
N HIS A 404 -18.35 13.96 -10.93
CA HIS A 404 -17.08 13.56 -11.52
C HIS A 404 -17.17 12.24 -12.26
N LEU A 405 -18.00 11.31 -11.78
CA LEU A 405 -18.31 10.06 -12.50
C LEU A 405 -19.09 10.34 -13.79
N LEU A 406 -20.03 11.29 -13.77
CA LEU A 406 -20.76 11.72 -14.96
C LEU A 406 -19.85 12.42 -15.97
N SER A 407 -18.97 13.32 -15.51
CA SER A 407 -17.95 13.94 -16.37
C SER A 407 -17.03 12.89 -17.01
N PHE A 408 -16.59 11.89 -16.23
CA PHE A 408 -15.78 10.79 -16.76
C PHE A 408 -16.55 9.92 -17.75
N ARG A 409 -17.83 9.60 -17.49
CA ARG A 409 -18.70 8.87 -18.41
C ARG A 409 -18.80 9.61 -19.75
N LYS A 410 -19.08 10.91 -19.71
CA LYS A 410 -19.18 11.77 -20.91
C LYS A 410 -17.89 11.77 -21.72
N TYR A 411 -16.73 11.86 -21.05
CA TYR A 411 -15.42 11.78 -21.69
C TYR A 411 -15.20 10.44 -22.41
N LEU A 412 -15.57 9.33 -21.77
CA LEU A 412 -15.46 8.01 -22.40
C LEU A 412 -16.44 7.83 -23.57
N ASP A 413 -17.66 8.39 -23.45
CA ASP A 413 -18.65 8.36 -24.53
C ASP A 413 -18.21 9.14 -25.77
N SER A 414 -17.53 10.28 -25.63
CA SER A 414 -16.98 11.01 -26.79
C SER A 414 -15.90 10.20 -27.53
N LEU A 415 -15.31 9.21 -26.86
CA LEU A 415 -14.36 8.26 -27.42
C LEU A 415 -15.00 6.92 -27.87
N ASN A 416 -16.32 6.76 -27.75
CA ASN A 416 -17.05 5.50 -27.99
C ASN A 416 -16.63 4.34 -27.07
N ILE A 417 -16.28 4.65 -25.82
CA ILE A 417 -15.86 3.67 -24.82
C ILE A 417 -16.97 3.49 -23.78
N ASN A 418 -17.42 2.26 -23.56
CA ASN A 418 -18.37 1.97 -22.49
C ASN A 418 -17.71 2.13 -21.11
N LEU A 419 -18.47 2.58 -20.12
CA LEU A 419 -18.05 2.62 -18.71
C LEU A 419 -18.89 1.61 -17.92
N LEU A 420 -18.22 0.76 -17.15
CA LEU A 420 -18.85 -0.11 -16.16
C LEU A 420 -18.26 0.21 -14.78
N PHE A 421 -19.08 0.67 -13.85
CA PHE A 421 -18.64 1.01 -12.51
C PHE A 421 -18.84 -0.16 -11.53
N VAL A 422 -17.84 -0.45 -10.71
CA VAL A 422 -17.87 -1.57 -9.75
C VAL A 422 -17.45 -1.04 -8.38
N ALA A 423 -18.42 -0.84 -7.50
CA ALA A 423 -18.16 -0.49 -6.12
C ALA A 423 -17.91 -1.76 -5.32
N VAL A 424 -16.69 -1.91 -4.78
CA VAL A 424 -16.35 -3.05 -3.91
C VAL A 424 -16.83 -2.73 -2.49
N PRO A 425 -17.87 -3.43 -1.97
CA PRO A 425 -18.44 -3.14 -0.66
C PRO A 425 -17.40 -3.39 0.42
N ASN A 426 -17.39 -2.60 1.48
CA ASN A 426 -16.36 -2.75 2.51
C ASN A 426 -16.56 -4.04 3.30
N LYS A 427 -15.46 -4.58 3.85
CA LYS A 427 -15.49 -5.77 4.73
C LYS A 427 -16.45 -5.57 5.90
N GLU A 428 -16.52 -4.35 6.39
CA GLU A 428 -17.39 -3.86 7.46
C GLU A 428 -18.88 -3.95 7.11
N GLU A 429 -19.26 -3.85 5.82
CA GLU A 429 -20.64 -4.03 5.35
C GLU A 429 -21.01 -5.52 5.23
N VAL A 430 -20.01 -6.39 5.06
CA VAL A 430 -20.23 -7.84 4.89
C VAL A 430 -20.13 -8.57 6.23
N TYR A 431 -19.16 -8.26 7.09
CA TYR A 431 -18.83 -8.98 8.33
C TYR A 431 -19.05 -8.13 9.59
N PHE A 432 -20.08 -7.27 9.61
CA PHE A 432 -20.37 -6.38 10.74
C PHE A 432 -20.57 -7.10 12.08
N GLU A 433 -21.04 -8.35 12.09
CA GLU A 433 -21.27 -9.15 13.30
C GLU A 433 -19.98 -9.58 14.00
N LYS A 434 -18.86 -9.57 13.26
CA LYS A 434 -17.52 -9.80 13.80
C LYS A 434 -16.96 -8.55 14.47
N LEU A 435 -17.58 -7.38 14.27
CA LEU A 435 -17.24 -6.13 14.94
C LEU A 435 -18.23 -5.78 16.06
N LEU A 436 -19.53 -6.02 15.84
CA LEU A 436 -20.61 -5.59 16.73
C LEU A 436 -20.97 -6.65 17.78
N PRO A 437 -21.41 -6.25 18.99
CA PRO A 437 -21.93 -7.20 19.96
C PRO A 437 -23.28 -7.80 19.51
N GLU A 438 -23.62 -8.99 20.01
CA GLU A 438 -24.77 -9.78 19.53
C GLU A 438 -26.14 -9.14 19.81
N ASN A 439 -26.21 -8.18 20.74
CA ASN A 439 -27.44 -7.49 21.11
C ASN A 439 -27.78 -6.29 20.21
N ILE A 440 -26.96 -6.01 19.19
CA ILE A 440 -27.25 -4.94 18.22
C ILE A 440 -28.31 -5.42 17.22
N VAL A 441 -29.34 -4.59 17.04
CA VAL A 441 -30.38 -4.84 16.02
C VAL A 441 -29.81 -4.56 14.64
N ILE A 442 -29.99 -5.52 13.73
CA ILE A 442 -29.55 -5.46 12.34
C ILE A 442 -30.79 -5.47 11.43
N PRO A 443 -30.83 -4.67 10.35
CA PRO A 443 -31.89 -4.74 9.34
C PRO A 443 -32.07 -6.16 8.79
N GLN A 444 -33.31 -6.54 8.44
CA GLN A 444 -33.61 -7.89 7.97
C GLN A 444 -32.85 -8.25 6.68
N ASN A 445 -32.70 -7.29 5.76
CA ASN A 445 -31.92 -7.46 4.54
C ASN A 445 -30.39 -7.41 4.75
N GLN A 446 -29.92 -7.20 5.98
CA GLN A 446 -28.51 -7.10 6.38
C GLN A 446 -27.73 -5.95 5.74
N TYR A 447 -28.38 -5.05 4.99
CA TYR A 447 -27.71 -3.87 4.44
C TYR A 447 -27.65 -2.78 5.52
N ILE A 448 -26.45 -2.56 6.05
CA ILE A 448 -26.21 -1.64 7.18
C ILE A 448 -25.86 -0.21 6.76
N ASN A 449 -25.79 0.06 5.46
CA ASN A 449 -25.49 1.38 4.91
C ASN A 449 -26.48 1.76 3.80
N PRO A 450 -27.69 2.24 4.14
CA PRO A 450 -28.73 2.63 3.18
C PRO A 450 -28.25 3.67 2.15
N PHE A 451 -27.38 4.60 2.56
CA PHE A 451 -26.90 5.65 1.68
C PHE A 451 -25.85 5.16 0.65
N SER A 452 -25.17 4.04 0.91
CA SER A 452 -24.40 3.30 -0.09
C SER A 452 -25.32 2.80 -1.21
N ARG A 453 -26.45 2.18 -0.83
CA ARG A 453 -27.49 1.69 -1.75
C ARG A 453 -28.09 2.82 -2.58
N LYS A 454 -28.47 3.92 -1.90
CA LYS A 454 -28.94 5.15 -2.54
C LYS A 454 -27.96 5.63 -3.60
N PHE A 455 -26.67 5.68 -3.29
CA PHE A 455 -25.68 6.20 -4.23
C PHE A 455 -25.55 5.33 -5.49
N LEU A 456 -25.57 4.00 -5.36
CA LEU A 456 -25.57 3.11 -6.53
C LEU A 456 -26.85 3.26 -7.37
N HIS A 457 -28.00 3.45 -6.71
CA HIS A 457 -29.25 3.77 -7.39
C HIS A 457 -29.19 5.14 -8.10
N ASP A 458 -28.62 6.17 -7.47
CA ASP A 458 -28.41 7.50 -8.06
C ASP A 458 -27.51 7.41 -9.31
N LEU A 459 -26.48 6.56 -9.30
CA LEU A 459 -25.63 6.31 -10.47
C LEU A 459 -26.41 5.68 -11.63
N GLN A 460 -27.24 4.67 -11.36
CA GLN A 460 -28.08 4.07 -12.40
C GLN A 460 -29.08 5.07 -12.94
N ASN A 461 -29.77 5.82 -12.08
CA ASN A 461 -30.70 6.88 -12.50
C ASN A 461 -30.01 7.95 -13.37
N ALA A 462 -28.70 8.16 -13.17
CA ALA A 462 -27.89 9.06 -13.97
C ALA A 462 -27.26 8.40 -15.21
N GLY A 463 -27.61 7.14 -15.52
CA GLY A 463 -27.19 6.41 -16.71
C GLY A 463 -25.83 5.73 -16.61
N ILE A 464 -25.26 5.61 -15.42
CA ILE A 464 -24.02 4.85 -15.18
C ILE A 464 -24.38 3.44 -14.74
N GLU A 465 -24.02 2.46 -15.57
CA GLU A 465 -24.21 1.05 -15.22
C GLU A 465 -23.26 0.62 -14.09
N VAL A 466 -23.82 -0.05 -13.09
CA VAL A 466 -23.08 -0.58 -11.94
C VAL A 466 -23.11 -2.11 -11.89
N ILE A 467 -22.06 -2.72 -11.34
CA ILE A 467 -22.14 -4.07 -10.77
C ILE A 467 -22.20 -3.92 -9.26
N ASP A 468 -23.33 -4.29 -8.68
CA ASP A 468 -23.54 -4.30 -7.24
C ASP A 468 -23.07 -5.62 -6.63
N LEU A 469 -21.94 -5.60 -5.91
CA LEU A 469 -21.33 -6.80 -5.36
C LEU A 469 -21.89 -7.20 -3.98
N LEU A 470 -22.52 -6.27 -3.23
CA LEU A 470 -22.92 -6.50 -1.84
C LEU A 470 -23.90 -7.68 -1.67
N PRO A 471 -24.97 -7.80 -2.48
CA PRO A 471 -25.91 -8.92 -2.35
C PRO A 471 -25.22 -10.28 -2.58
N HIS A 472 -24.30 -10.33 -3.54
CA HIS A 472 -23.53 -11.54 -3.85
C HIS A 472 -22.55 -11.90 -2.73
N PHE A 473 -21.94 -10.90 -2.10
CA PHE A 473 -21.01 -11.12 -0.98
C PHE A 473 -21.74 -11.57 0.29
N LEU A 474 -22.91 -10.98 0.61
CA LEU A 474 -23.73 -11.44 1.73
C LEU A 474 -24.26 -12.86 1.52
N LYS A 475 -24.69 -13.18 0.29
CA LYS A 475 -25.05 -14.55 -0.08
C LYS A 475 -23.86 -15.50 0.11
N ALA A 476 -22.69 -15.17 -0.43
CA ALA A 476 -21.51 -16.01 -0.29
C ALA A 476 -21.07 -16.18 1.17
N LYS A 477 -21.14 -15.11 1.98
CA LYS A 477 -20.88 -15.16 3.42
C LYS A 477 -21.75 -16.18 4.14
N SER A 478 -23.03 -16.30 3.77
CA SER A 478 -23.94 -17.27 4.40
C SER A 478 -23.49 -18.73 4.26
N GLU A 479 -22.60 -19.00 3.30
CA GLU A 479 -22.03 -20.32 3.02
C GLU A 479 -20.59 -20.47 3.55
N ASP A 480 -20.03 -19.47 4.26
CA ASP A 480 -18.62 -19.45 4.67
C ASP A 480 -18.17 -20.72 5.40
N SER A 481 -19.04 -21.32 6.20
CA SER A 481 -18.76 -22.58 6.92
C SER A 481 -18.45 -23.77 6.00
N SER A 482 -18.80 -23.68 4.72
CA SER A 482 -18.57 -24.71 3.70
C SER A 482 -17.31 -24.47 2.86
N PHE A 483 -16.58 -23.38 3.10
CA PHE A 483 -15.38 -23.01 2.34
C PHE A 483 -14.17 -22.86 3.26
N ILE A 484 -12.98 -23.03 2.67
CA ILE A 484 -11.71 -22.84 3.39
C ILE A 484 -11.47 -21.36 3.69
N GLU A 485 -11.94 -20.48 2.80
CA GLU A 485 -11.78 -19.03 2.94
C GLU A 485 -13.15 -18.34 2.96
N THR A 486 -13.25 -17.32 3.81
CA THR A 486 -14.32 -16.33 3.83
C THR A 486 -14.24 -15.42 2.61
N VAL A 487 -15.25 -14.60 2.32
CA VAL A 487 -15.24 -13.64 1.19
C VAL A 487 -14.14 -12.58 1.34
N TYR A 488 -13.82 -12.23 2.59
CA TYR A 488 -12.75 -11.30 2.95
C TYR A 488 -11.64 -11.96 3.76
N GLN A 489 -10.42 -11.41 3.67
CA GLN A 489 -9.34 -11.78 4.56
C GLN A 489 -9.58 -11.19 5.96
N LYS A 490 -9.34 -11.97 7.01
CA LYS A 490 -9.63 -11.53 8.39
C LYS A 490 -8.81 -10.31 8.81
N GLN A 491 -7.51 -10.35 8.53
CA GLN A 491 -6.52 -9.36 8.98
C GLN A 491 -6.28 -8.21 7.98
N ASP A 492 -6.94 -8.23 6.82
CA ASP A 492 -6.62 -7.34 5.68
C ASP A 492 -7.88 -6.63 5.16
N THR A 493 -7.74 -5.45 4.55
CA THR A 493 -8.86 -4.72 3.94
C THR A 493 -9.42 -5.39 2.68
N HIS A 494 -8.66 -6.28 2.04
CA HIS A 494 -8.99 -6.88 0.74
C HIS A 494 -9.79 -8.18 0.87
N TRP A 495 -10.47 -8.52 -0.22
CA TRP A 495 -11.13 -9.81 -0.37
C TRP A 495 -10.14 -10.97 -0.30
N SER A 496 -10.66 -12.17 -0.07
CA SER A 496 -9.93 -13.41 -0.40
C SER A 496 -10.08 -13.73 -1.89
N TYR A 497 -9.52 -14.86 -2.32
CA TYR A 497 -9.78 -15.40 -3.66
C TYR A 497 -11.27 -15.63 -3.92
N ARG A 498 -12.05 -16.00 -2.90
CA ARG A 498 -13.49 -16.24 -3.03
C ARG A 498 -14.26 -14.97 -3.42
N GLY A 499 -13.98 -13.84 -2.75
CA GLY A 499 -14.57 -12.55 -3.11
C GLY A 499 -14.12 -12.04 -4.49
N LEU A 500 -12.83 -12.22 -4.80
CA LEU A 500 -12.24 -11.91 -6.11
C LEU A 500 -12.96 -12.67 -7.25
N GLN A 501 -13.19 -13.97 -7.08
CA GLN A 501 -13.86 -14.79 -8.11
C GLN A 501 -15.29 -14.33 -8.37
N ILE A 502 -16.04 -13.97 -7.33
CA ILE A 502 -17.41 -13.47 -7.48
C ILE A 502 -17.41 -12.22 -8.35
N ALA A 503 -16.54 -11.25 -8.05
CA ALA A 503 -16.42 -10.03 -8.84
C ALA A 503 -15.99 -10.33 -10.30
N ALA A 504 -14.96 -11.16 -10.50
CA ALA A 504 -14.48 -11.53 -11.82
C ALA A 504 -15.56 -12.22 -12.67
N ASN A 505 -16.37 -13.10 -12.07
CA ASN A 505 -17.49 -13.78 -12.75
C ASN A 505 -18.55 -12.79 -13.21
N LEU A 506 -19.04 -11.92 -12.31
CA LEU A 506 -20.08 -10.96 -12.63
C LEU A 506 -19.64 -9.97 -13.72
N ILE A 507 -18.40 -9.48 -13.63
CA ILE A 507 -17.81 -8.59 -14.63
C ILE A 507 -17.68 -9.32 -15.98
N ALA A 508 -17.14 -10.55 -16.00
CA ALA A 508 -16.99 -11.32 -17.23
C ALA A 508 -18.34 -11.66 -17.89
N ASP A 509 -19.35 -12.02 -17.09
CA ASP A 509 -20.70 -12.30 -17.57
C ASP A 509 -21.35 -11.06 -18.18
N ARG A 510 -21.11 -9.88 -17.59
CA ARG A 510 -21.54 -8.62 -18.18
C ARG A 510 -20.79 -8.31 -19.47
N ILE A 511 -19.48 -8.56 -19.53
CA ILE A 511 -18.66 -8.32 -20.72
C ILE A 511 -19.17 -9.13 -21.92
N LYS A 512 -19.48 -10.41 -21.70
CA LYS A 512 -19.99 -11.32 -22.74
C LYS A 512 -21.32 -10.88 -23.36
N LYS A 513 -22.05 -9.97 -22.69
CA LYS A 513 -23.36 -9.47 -23.13
C LYS A 513 -23.30 -8.14 -23.89
N TYR A 514 -22.12 -7.51 -24.02
CA TYR A 514 -21.99 -6.36 -24.91
C TYR A 514 -22.16 -6.79 -26.38
N SER A 515 -22.87 -5.97 -27.15
CA SER A 515 -23.15 -6.16 -28.58
C SER A 515 -21.88 -6.35 -29.43
N TRP A 516 -20.75 -5.78 -29.00
CA TRP A 516 -19.48 -5.92 -29.70
C TRP A 516 -18.68 -7.19 -29.32
N TYR A 517 -19.07 -7.95 -28.29
CA TYR A 517 -18.27 -9.07 -27.77
C TYR A 517 -18.08 -10.23 -28.78
N ASP A 518 -19.13 -10.63 -29.49
CA ASP A 518 -19.06 -11.71 -30.48
C ASP A 518 -18.33 -11.31 -31.77
N SER A 519 -18.27 -10.00 -32.04
CA SER A 519 -17.53 -9.44 -33.16
C SER A 519 -16.02 -9.44 -32.93
N TYR A 520 -15.57 -9.48 -31.67
CA TYR A 520 -14.15 -9.50 -31.32
C TYR A 520 -13.52 -10.86 -31.64
N LYS A 521 -12.52 -10.87 -32.54
CA LYS A 521 -11.93 -12.09 -33.11
C LYS A 521 -10.66 -12.58 -32.42
N GLU A 522 -9.95 -11.69 -31.73
CA GLU A 522 -8.65 -11.97 -31.09
C GLU A 522 -8.83 -12.55 -29.69
N LYS A 523 -9.69 -13.56 -29.54
CA LYS A 523 -9.89 -14.24 -28.27
C LYS A 523 -8.74 -15.21 -28.01
N THR A 524 -8.21 -15.17 -26.80
CA THR A 524 -7.10 -15.99 -26.31
C THR A 524 -7.61 -16.97 -25.27
N GLU A 525 -7.17 -18.22 -25.35
CA GLU A 525 -7.37 -19.19 -24.27
C GLU A 525 -6.29 -19.02 -23.20
N TYR A 526 -6.73 -19.06 -21.94
CA TYR A 526 -5.85 -18.98 -20.78
C TYR A 526 -5.93 -20.27 -19.98
N VAL A 527 -4.80 -20.64 -19.39
CA VAL A 527 -4.67 -21.79 -18.49
C VAL A 527 -4.72 -21.30 -17.05
N LEU A 528 -5.48 -22.01 -16.21
CA LEU A 528 -5.64 -21.73 -14.80
C LEU A 528 -4.84 -22.73 -13.98
N ASN A 529 -4.01 -22.24 -13.07
CA ASN A 529 -3.18 -23.06 -12.19
C ASN A 529 -3.45 -22.69 -10.73
N ASP A 530 -4.00 -23.62 -9.96
CA ASP A 530 -4.18 -23.46 -8.52
C ASP A 530 -2.83 -23.21 -7.82
N THR A 531 -2.83 -22.29 -6.86
CA THR A 531 -1.66 -21.93 -6.07
C THR A 531 -2.07 -21.38 -4.70
N SER A 532 -1.08 -21.08 -3.86
CA SER A 532 -1.27 -20.38 -2.59
C SER A 532 -0.09 -19.46 -2.31
N PHE A 533 -0.32 -18.46 -1.47
CA PHE A 533 0.71 -17.54 -0.98
C PHE A 533 0.42 -17.18 0.47
N LYS A 534 1.43 -16.68 1.18
CA LYS A 534 1.25 -16.19 2.57
C LYS A 534 1.24 -14.68 2.61
N ARG A 535 0.34 -14.11 3.40
CA ARG A 535 0.21 -12.66 3.56
C ARG A 535 -0.07 -12.28 5.01
N LEU A 536 0.66 -11.28 5.51
CA LEU A 536 0.24 -10.53 6.70
C LEU A 536 -0.73 -9.44 6.26
N GLY A 537 -1.90 -9.37 6.88
CA GLY A 537 -2.91 -8.40 6.47
C GLY A 537 -2.51 -6.95 6.73
N ASP A 538 -2.89 -6.04 5.82
CA ASP A 538 -2.54 -4.62 5.88
C ASP A 538 -3.11 -3.86 7.09
N ILE A 539 -4.12 -4.41 7.78
CA ILE A 539 -4.71 -3.82 8.99
C ILE A 539 -3.82 -4.11 10.21
N VAL A 540 -2.96 -5.15 10.18
CA VAL A 540 -2.04 -5.44 11.30
C VAL A 540 -1.15 -4.24 11.56
N ASP A 541 -0.56 -3.65 10.51
CA ASP A 541 0.25 -2.43 10.59
C ASP A 541 -0.53 -1.17 11.07
N ARG A 542 -1.85 -1.28 11.28
CA ARG A 542 -2.74 -0.21 11.77
C ARG A 542 -3.09 -0.35 13.25
N LEU A 543 -2.70 -1.46 13.87
CA LEU A 543 -2.90 -1.73 15.29
C LEU A 543 -1.77 -1.13 16.13
N PRO A 544 -1.99 -0.94 17.45
CA PRO A 544 -0.88 -0.72 18.38
C PRO A 544 0.16 -1.82 18.24
N GLU A 545 1.44 -1.47 18.24
CA GLU A 545 2.53 -2.41 17.95
C GLU A 545 2.57 -3.63 18.89
N SER A 546 2.22 -3.43 20.16
CA SER A 546 2.07 -4.50 21.15
C SER A 546 0.97 -5.52 20.82
N ARG A 547 0.02 -5.15 19.95
CA ARG A 547 -1.06 -6.02 19.46
C ARG A 547 -0.67 -6.72 18.15
N GLN A 548 0.26 -6.16 17.37
CA GLN A 548 0.65 -6.71 16.06
C GLN A 548 1.23 -8.12 16.16
N ILE A 549 1.99 -8.42 17.23
CA ILE A 549 2.60 -9.72 17.48
C ILE A 549 1.60 -10.89 17.60
N GLN A 550 0.31 -10.59 17.80
CA GLN A 550 -0.75 -11.60 17.90
C GLN A 550 -1.18 -12.13 16.52
N TYR A 551 -0.76 -11.45 15.45
CA TYR A 551 -1.20 -11.73 14.08
C TYR A 551 -0.04 -12.29 13.27
N GLN A 552 -0.29 -13.44 12.68
CA GLN A 552 0.67 -14.15 11.85
C GLN A 552 0.20 -14.20 10.40
N PRO A 553 1.14 -14.22 9.43
CA PRO A 553 0.80 -14.35 8.02
C PRO A 553 -0.05 -15.59 7.75
N ILE A 554 -1.19 -15.38 7.10
CA ILE A 554 -2.14 -16.43 6.75
C ILE A 554 -1.85 -16.95 5.35
N GLU A 555 -2.03 -18.25 5.16
CA GLU A 555 -1.99 -18.85 3.82
C GLU A 555 -3.31 -18.58 3.11
N LEU A 556 -3.22 -18.06 1.90
CA LEU A 556 -4.33 -17.69 1.04
C LEU A 556 -4.27 -18.48 -0.26
N LYS A 557 -5.43 -18.92 -0.74
CA LYS A 557 -5.58 -19.52 -2.06
C LYS A 557 -5.49 -18.44 -3.13
N ALA A 558 -5.01 -18.86 -4.30
CA ALA A 558 -5.04 -18.10 -5.53
C ALA A 558 -5.06 -19.03 -6.73
N VAL A 559 -5.32 -18.47 -7.90
CA VAL A 559 -5.20 -19.18 -9.17
C VAL A 559 -4.41 -18.30 -10.13
N HIS A 560 -3.27 -18.79 -10.58
CA HIS A 560 -2.49 -18.11 -11.62
C HIS A 560 -3.20 -18.27 -12.95
N VAL A 561 -3.28 -17.16 -13.68
CA VAL A 561 -3.67 -17.14 -15.08
C VAL A 561 -2.41 -17.09 -15.93
N LYS A 562 -2.34 -18.02 -16.88
CA LYS A 562 -1.24 -18.13 -17.84
C LYS A 562 -1.79 -18.16 -19.26
N THR A 563 -1.00 -17.72 -20.23
CA THR A 563 -1.25 -18.01 -21.64
C THR A 563 -1.03 -19.49 -21.93
N SER A 564 -1.50 -19.96 -23.08
CA SER A 564 -1.44 -21.38 -23.47
C SER A 564 -0.02 -21.95 -23.59
N ASP A 565 0.98 -21.10 -23.85
CA ASP A 565 2.41 -21.42 -23.83
C ASP A 565 3.04 -21.39 -22.43
N GLY A 566 2.23 -21.17 -21.38
CA GLY A 566 2.65 -21.25 -19.98
C GLY A 566 3.23 -19.95 -19.41
N ILE A 567 3.23 -18.85 -20.17
CA ILE A 567 3.71 -17.54 -19.70
C ILE A 567 2.68 -16.93 -18.73
N PRO A 568 3.09 -16.40 -17.56
CA PRO A 568 2.19 -15.68 -16.66
C PRO A 568 1.48 -14.50 -17.36
N TYR A 569 0.21 -14.30 -17.04
CA TYR A 569 -0.56 -13.18 -17.57
C TYR A 569 0.08 -11.84 -17.20
N LYS A 570 0.26 -10.95 -18.18
CA LYS A 570 0.83 -9.61 -17.97
C LYS A 570 -0.28 -8.58 -17.78
N SER A 571 -0.21 -7.85 -16.67
CA SER A 571 -1.19 -6.82 -16.29
C SER A 571 -1.15 -5.57 -17.19
N LEU A 572 0.01 -5.24 -17.76
CA LEU A 572 0.19 -4.07 -18.63
C LEU A 572 0.11 -4.46 -20.10
N ASN A 573 -1.05 -4.26 -20.72
CA ASN A 573 -1.25 -4.46 -22.15
C ASN A 573 -1.99 -3.26 -22.76
N SER A 574 -1.23 -2.28 -23.25
CA SER A 574 -1.79 -1.05 -23.81
C SER A 574 -2.67 -1.29 -25.06
N SER A 575 -2.50 -2.40 -25.77
CA SER A 575 -3.33 -2.78 -26.92
C SER A 575 -4.68 -3.42 -26.55
N ALA A 576 -4.84 -3.88 -25.30
CA ALA A 576 -6.01 -4.64 -24.90
C ALA A 576 -7.33 -3.84 -25.02
N PRO A 577 -8.43 -4.45 -25.50
CA PRO A 577 -9.71 -3.77 -25.70
C PRO A 577 -10.46 -3.49 -24.39
N LEU A 578 -10.13 -4.23 -23.33
CA LEU A 578 -10.66 -4.02 -21.99
C LEU A 578 -9.61 -3.27 -21.18
N MET A 579 -10.03 -2.27 -20.41
CA MET A 579 -9.19 -1.61 -19.43
C MET A 579 -9.84 -1.72 -18.05
N LEU A 580 -9.12 -2.29 -17.09
CA LEU A 580 -9.50 -2.31 -15.69
C LEU A 580 -8.69 -1.24 -14.95
N ILE A 581 -9.38 -0.24 -14.41
CA ILE A 581 -8.78 0.82 -13.61
C ILE A 581 -9.29 0.75 -12.19
N GLY A 582 -8.43 0.94 -11.21
CA GLY A 582 -8.86 0.87 -9.82
C GLY A 582 -7.80 1.11 -8.76
N ASP A 583 -8.18 0.82 -7.53
CA ASP A 583 -7.30 0.85 -6.36
C ASP A 583 -6.61 -0.50 -6.14
N SER A 584 -6.08 -0.72 -4.93
CA SER A 584 -5.37 -1.93 -4.55
C SER A 584 -6.16 -3.24 -4.72
N PHE A 585 -7.50 -3.22 -4.80
CA PHE A 585 -8.31 -4.40 -5.16
C PHE A 585 -8.01 -4.92 -6.57
N THR A 586 -7.53 -4.05 -7.47
CA THR A 586 -7.03 -4.44 -8.80
C THR A 586 -5.60 -4.98 -8.79
N GLY A 587 -4.82 -4.71 -7.74
CA GLY A 587 -3.37 -4.86 -7.73
C GLY A 587 -2.81 -5.95 -6.79
N VAL A 588 -3.42 -6.20 -5.63
CA VAL A 588 -2.83 -7.07 -4.59
C VAL A 588 -2.54 -8.48 -5.09
N TYR A 589 -3.54 -9.16 -5.67
CA TYR A 589 -3.37 -10.49 -6.27
C TYR A 589 -2.74 -10.43 -7.68
N GLU A 590 -2.82 -9.28 -8.35
CA GLU A 590 -2.41 -9.12 -9.75
C GLU A 590 -0.91 -8.85 -9.91
N SER A 591 -0.32 -8.08 -9.01
CA SER A 591 1.03 -7.51 -9.18
C SER A 591 1.92 -7.60 -7.95
N VAL A 592 1.37 -7.88 -6.76
CA VAL A 592 2.14 -7.89 -5.51
C VAL A 592 2.35 -9.32 -5.01
N ASP A 593 1.33 -9.95 -4.42
CA ASP A 593 1.58 -11.15 -3.61
C ASP A 593 1.73 -12.44 -4.42
N CYS A 594 0.83 -12.65 -5.39
CA CYS A 594 0.78 -13.88 -6.18
C CYS A 594 1.19 -13.65 -7.64
N LYS A 595 0.93 -12.44 -8.17
CA LYS A 595 1.12 -12.04 -9.57
C LYS A 595 0.28 -12.85 -10.56
N SER A 596 -0.37 -12.20 -11.52
CA SER A 596 -1.24 -12.87 -12.51
C SER A 596 -2.41 -13.67 -11.90
N ALA A 597 -2.79 -13.40 -10.64
CA ALA A 597 -3.90 -14.06 -9.96
C ALA A 597 -5.03 -13.08 -9.59
N GLY A 598 -4.95 -11.85 -10.08
CA GLY A 598 -5.89 -10.77 -9.76
C GLY A 598 -7.21 -10.87 -10.51
N VAL A 599 -8.13 -9.97 -10.17
CA VAL A 599 -9.45 -9.90 -10.81
C VAL A 599 -9.32 -9.63 -12.31
N GLY A 600 -8.33 -8.84 -12.75
CA GLY A 600 -8.12 -8.51 -14.16
C GLY A 600 -7.65 -9.73 -14.97
N ALA A 601 -6.67 -10.46 -14.45
CA ALA A 601 -6.25 -11.74 -15.03
C ALA A 601 -7.43 -12.73 -15.15
N HIS A 602 -8.28 -12.81 -14.13
CA HIS A 602 -9.45 -13.69 -14.16
C HIS A 602 -10.56 -13.22 -15.10
N ILE A 603 -10.76 -11.92 -15.27
CA ILE A 603 -11.64 -11.38 -16.31
C ILE A 603 -11.10 -11.78 -17.67
N ALA A 604 -9.79 -11.66 -17.90
CA ALA A 604 -9.17 -12.06 -19.16
C ALA A 604 -9.38 -13.56 -19.43
N ALA A 605 -9.12 -14.41 -18.45
CA ALA A 605 -9.36 -15.86 -18.55
C ALA A 605 -10.82 -16.21 -18.88
N LYS A 606 -11.78 -15.53 -18.25
CA LYS A 606 -13.21 -15.84 -18.40
C LYS A 606 -13.82 -15.30 -19.68
N THR A 607 -13.27 -14.22 -20.24
CA THR A 607 -13.77 -13.55 -21.45
C THR A 607 -12.98 -13.92 -22.70
N GLY A 608 -11.77 -14.47 -22.53
CA GLY A 608 -10.80 -14.65 -23.60
C GLY A 608 -10.25 -13.33 -24.17
N MET A 609 -10.57 -12.17 -23.59
CA MET A 609 -10.09 -10.87 -24.07
C MET A 609 -9.00 -10.36 -23.14
N PRO A 610 -7.86 -9.85 -23.66
CA PRO A 610 -6.86 -9.25 -22.78
C PRO A 610 -7.44 -8.01 -22.08
N VAL A 611 -6.92 -7.75 -20.89
CA VAL A 611 -7.29 -6.63 -19.99
C VAL A 611 -6.04 -5.83 -19.64
N ASP A 612 -6.07 -4.54 -19.93
CA ASP A 612 -5.07 -3.55 -19.50
C ASP A 612 -5.39 -3.12 -18.07
N ILE A 613 -4.53 -3.44 -17.10
CA ILE A 613 -4.80 -3.22 -15.68
C ILE A 613 -3.96 -2.04 -15.20
N ILE A 614 -4.63 -0.98 -14.73
CA ILE A 614 -3.99 0.21 -14.20
C ILE A 614 -4.44 0.42 -12.75
N THR A 615 -3.52 0.20 -11.83
CA THR A 615 -3.72 0.39 -10.40
C THR A 615 -3.17 1.73 -9.94
N SER A 616 -3.94 2.46 -9.14
CA SER A 616 -3.46 3.56 -8.31
C SER A 616 -3.66 3.18 -6.85
N TRP A 617 -2.56 2.91 -6.14
CA TRP A 617 -2.60 2.44 -4.75
C TRP A 617 -3.30 3.50 -3.87
N GLY A 618 -4.53 3.19 -3.44
CA GLY A 618 -5.48 4.12 -2.80
C GLY A 618 -5.85 5.39 -3.50
N GLY A 619 -5.52 5.47 -4.78
CA GLY A 619 -6.03 6.48 -5.65
C GLY A 619 -7.30 6.00 -6.32
N GLY A 620 -8.23 5.33 -5.63
CA GLY A 620 -9.49 4.86 -6.23
C GLY A 620 -10.13 5.96 -7.10
N PRO A 621 -10.40 7.16 -6.55
CA PRO A 621 -10.88 8.32 -7.31
C PRO A 621 -9.89 8.89 -8.34
N LEU A 622 -8.58 8.83 -8.08
CA LEU A 622 -7.52 9.46 -8.89
C LEU A 622 -7.07 8.62 -10.09
N VAL A 623 -7.33 7.30 -10.07
CA VAL A 623 -6.87 6.36 -11.10
C VAL A 623 -7.39 6.71 -12.48
N ARG A 624 -8.56 7.36 -12.58
CA ARG A 624 -9.14 7.79 -13.85
C ARG A 624 -8.18 8.67 -14.64
N LYS A 625 -7.67 9.76 -14.06
CA LYS A 625 -6.73 10.64 -14.76
C LYS A 625 -5.41 9.96 -15.05
N LYS A 626 -4.90 9.17 -14.09
CA LYS A 626 -3.69 8.36 -14.27
C LYS A 626 -3.82 7.47 -15.50
N ALA A 627 -4.90 6.69 -15.59
CA ALA A 627 -5.17 5.77 -16.69
C ALA A 627 -5.32 6.49 -18.03
N MET A 628 -6.13 7.56 -18.08
CA MET A 628 -6.34 8.30 -19.33
C MET A 628 -5.07 8.98 -19.83
N LYS A 629 -4.22 9.49 -18.92
CA LYS A 629 -2.89 10.02 -19.28
C LYS A 629 -1.97 8.90 -19.79
N ALA A 630 -1.89 7.80 -19.06
CA ALA A 630 -1.00 6.66 -19.35
C ALA A 630 -1.36 5.92 -20.64
N ARG A 631 -2.58 6.09 -21.16
CA ARG A 631 -3.08 5.43 -22.37
C ARG A 631 -3.59 6.38 -23.44
N HIS A 632 -3.23 7.66 -23.38
CA HIS A 632 -3.80 8.69 -24.25
C HIS A 632 -3.67 8.37 -25.76
N LYS A 633 -2.65 7.61 -26.19
CA LYS A 633 -2.46 7.20 -27.58
C LYS A 633 -3.24 5.93 -27.94
N GLU A 634 -3.56 5.11 -26.95
CA GLU A 634 -4.16 3.78 -27.11
C GLU A 634 -5.65 3.74 -26.74
N LEU A 635 -6.24 4.87 -26.31
CA LEU A 635 -7.67 4.97 -26.00
C LEU A 635 -8.56 4.51 -27.16
N GLY A 636 -8.13 4.74 -28.41
CA GLY A 636 -8.87 4.30 -29.61
C GLY A 636 -9.03 2.77 -29.74
N ASN A 637 -8.21 1.99 -29.03
CA ASN A 637 -8.31 0.52 -29.04
C ASN A 637 -9.30 0.00 -27.98
N LYS A 638 -9.71 0.84 -27.03
CA LYS A 638 -10.51 0.43 -25.89
C LYS A 638 -11.99 0.38 -26.27
N ARG A 639 -12.68 -0.65 -25.77
CA ARG A 639 -14.14 -0.82 -25.90
C ARG A 639 -14.86 -0.60 -24.57
N LEU A 640 -14.18 -0.95 -23.48
CA LEU A 640 -14.74 -0.89 -22.14
C LEU A 640 -13.67 -0.45 -21.13
N VAL A 641 -14.02 0.54 -20.32
CA VAL A 641 -13.34 0.84 -19.06
C VAL A 641 -14.18 0.28 -17.92
N ILE A 642 -13.59 -0.65 -17.18
CA ILE A 642 -14.12 -1.20 -15.93
C ILE A 642 -13.47 -0.38 -14.81
N TYR A 643 -14.26 0.41 -14.11
CA TYR A 643 -13.77 1.23 -13.01
C TYR A 643 -14.15 0.60 -11.68
N MET A 644 -13.18 -0.01 -11.01
CA MET A 644 -13.38 -0.78 -9.79
C MET A 644 -12.60 -0.19 -8.61
N MET A 645 -13.29 0.12 -7.51
CA MET A 645 -12.67 0.67 -6.31
C MET A 645 -13.46 0.33 -5.06
N SER A 646 -12.80 0.40 -3.90
CA SER A 646 -13.43 0.26 -2.59
C SER A 646 -14.48 1.34 -2.37
N ALA A 647 -15.66 0.94 -1.91
CA ALA A 647 -16.79 1.83 -1.66
C ALA A 647 -16.46 2.92 -0.63
N ARG A 648 -15.57 2.65 0.34
CA ARG A 648 -15.17 3.66 1.34
C ARG A 648 -14.62 4.95 0.73
N ASP A 649 -13.98 4.87 -0.43
CA ASP A 649 -13.38 6.04 -1.09
C ASP A 649 -14.42 6.91 -1.83
N LEU A 650 -15.71 6.52 -1.83
CA LEU A 650 -16.82 7.37 -2.25
C LEU A 650 -17.17 8.43 -1.20
N TYR A 651 -16.79 8.23 0.06
CA TYR A 651 -17.08 9.15 1.16
C TYR A 651 -15.81 9.80 1.72
N ASN A 652 -15.87 11.12 1.88
CA ASN A 652 -14.86 11.99 2.46
C ASN A 652 -13.44 11.71 1.94
N TYR A 653 -13.31 11.44 0.65
CA TYR A 653 -12.02 11.09 0.06
C TYR A 653 -11.01 12.23 0.27
N SER A 654 -9.90 11.91 0.93
CA SER A 654 -8.96 12.90 1.44
C SER A 654 -8.31 13.77 0.35
N GLN A 655 -8.15 13.25 -0.87
CA GLN A 655 -7.51 13.97 -1.98
C GLN A 655 -8.50 14.67 -2.92
N ASN A 656 -9.80 14.65 -2.58
CA ASN A 656 -10.89 15.10 -3.44
C ASN A 656 -10.97 14.31 -4.77
N TRP A 657 -12.07 14.50 -5.47
CA TRP A 657 -12.31 13.97 -6.80
C TRP A 657 -11.85 14.99 -7.83
N GLU A 658 -11.04 14.53 -8.78
CA GLU A 658 -10.55 15.38 -9.84
C GLU A 658 -11.56 15.50 -10.99
N ARG A 659 -11.76 16.73 -11.49
CA ARG A 659 -12.57 16.97 -12.68
C ARG A 659 -11.84 16.55 -13.95
N PHE A 660 -12.56 15.94 -14.87
CA PHE A 660 -12.11 15.77 -16.26
C PHE A 660 -12.33 17.08 -17.04
N PRO A 661 -11.54 17.35 -18.09
CA PRO A 661 -11.79 18.50 -18.95
C PRO A 661 -13.20 18.40 -19.52
N ASP A 662 -14.00 19.44 -19.32
CA ASP A 662 -15.15 19.68 -20.19
C ASP A 662 -14.56 20.11 -21.54
N GLU A 663 -14.96 19.42 -22.63
CA GLU A 663 -14.56 19.78 -24.00
C GLU A 663 -14.84 21.25 -24.33
#